data_AF-A0A350R550-F1
#
_entry.id   AF-A0A350R550-F1
#
_cell.length_a   1.000
_cell.length_b   1.000
_cell.length_c   1.000
_cell.angle_alpha   90.00
_cell.angle_beta   90.00
_cell.angle_gamma   90.00
#
_symmetry.space_group_name_H-M   'P 1'
#
loop_
_entity.id
_entity.type
_entity.pdbx_description
1 polymer ?
#
loop_
_entity_poly.entity_id
_entity_poly.type
_entity_poly.pdbx_seq_one_letter_code
_entity_poly.pdbx_strand_id
1 'polypeptide(L)'
;MKNKNKITGIALLGVFASFALLGTIFALGRVINKVSTINFDIVSIVLSSLTILLMIFNLIYSDIRQNKIKKMTNQDKLDYSLKMKKWVKDNILLLRNKRIKEYKLAISYGIFNYSLLFVSFFITSIALRFGEENLPIIFFMFLLPIILPATLIWTISKFNNVLNKEKKDKKFVDGELFKVSKDFVKDIFKEENIDKEVNVGIIFDANCRIDKVGNDLSINIGYLLLKFLSLDELKAILYHEIAHYRNKDLEYTEKICKLQNKFNSVLPLYSYKLLCPFALDFELKNELGEFLATEYYENKADDEVLKKNVSKDFVNACGKIFGLSRVNTLNYPEVDSMTEERQKWDEESINLSLKLRYDLYNKQKKYYELVSKKHASERFTTHPNIRERREKFNVDVIDFNITENHYFDEDIKQYFDIANKYAFERSYKDALERYKKYNETKNDIDINDLSIVTEYAKTAFEYEVYDDAKKFARRALEIDPSLSRMNYILGWTLIMIYCDEKGVTYLKKVIDENEGDEFSLSAMQTLGDYYVETGNEEGIENIRNIQVGVYDKGEEYKEVTTLKLSDTLTKCENKEVIDNVVDIAKNSSDIKEIYAGIKTINQFKCTHFVVIIDGIIEDQEGFSKTINSIISYFNSIEGHYCINTIPKIQLSTAHKLLRKDLIVYKK
;
A
#
# COMPACT_ATOMS: atom_id res chain seq x y z
N MET A 1 6.30 -21.81 5.05
CA MET A 1 7.65 -22.08 5.59
C MET A 1 8.83 -21.81 4.62
N LYS A 2 8.73 -22.08 3.30
CA LYS A 2 9.85 -21.88 2.35
C LYS A 2 10.43 -20.45 2.27
N ASN A 3 9.63 -19.39 2.48
CA ASN A 3 10.12 -18.00 2.44
C ASN A 3 10.88 -17.57 3.71
N LYS A 4 10.54 -18.10 4.90
CA LYS A 4 11.23 -17.74 6.16
C LYS A 4 12.69 -18.22 6.15
N ASN A 5 12.93 -19.46 5.73
CA ASN A 5 14.27 -20.05 5.65
C ASN A 5 15.18 -19.36 4.61
N LYS A 6 14.58 -18.73 3.59
CA LYS A 6 15.31 -18.00 2.55
C LYS A 6 15.74 -16.61 3.03
N ILE A 7 14.88 -15.90 3.75
CA ILE A 7 15.19 -14.59 4.34
C ILE A 7 16.30 -14.73 5.39
N THR A 8 16.25 -15.77 6.23
CA THR A 8 17.34 -16.04 7.19
C THR A 8 18.64 -16.42 6.51
N GLY A 9 18.62 -17.19 5.42
CA GLY A 9 19.81 -17.50 4.63
C GLY A 9 20.49 -16.28 4.01
N ILE A 10 19.71 -15.31 3.51
CA ILE A 10 20.24 -14.05 2.94
C ILE A 10 20.88 -13.17 4.02
N ALA A 11 20.21 -13.05 5.17
CA ALA A 11 20.76 -12.32 6.30
C ALA A 11 22.10 -12.90 6.76
N LEU A 12 22.20 -14.24 6.84
CA LEU A 12 23.46 -14.93 7.18
C LEU A 12 24.57 -14.66 6.15
N LEU A 13 24.29 -14.78 4.85
CA LEU A 13 25.26 -14.47 3.80
C LEU A 13 25.73 -13.01 3.85
N GLY A 14 24.80 -12.07 4.08
CA GLY A 14 25.12 -10.65 4.28
C GLY A 14 26.05 -10.44 5.48
N VAL A 15 25.75 -11.07 6.61
CA VAL A 15 26.59 -11.05 7.82
C VAL A 15 27.99 -11.58 7.52
N PHE A 16 28.12 -12.79 6.95
CA PHE A 16 29.42 -13.38 6.64
C PHE A 16 30.23 -12.51 5.68
N ALA A 17 29.61 -11.97 4.62
CA ALA A 17 30.28 -11.10 3.67
C ALA A 17 30.77 -9.80 4.30
N SER A 18 30.00 -9.19 5.22
CA SER A 18 30.41 -7.99 5.94
C SER A 18 31.60 -8.24 6.85
N PHE A 19 31.59 -9.33 7.61
CA PHE A 19 32.71 -9.72 8.47
C PHE A 19 33.96 -10.06 7.65
N ALA A 20 33.80 -10.79 6.54
CA ALA A 20 34.91 -11.08 5.64
C ALA A 20 35.53 -9.80 5.07
N LEU A 21 34.71 -8.88 4.55
CA LEU A 21 35.18 -7.61 3.99
C LEU A 21 35.94 -6.78 5.03
N LEU A 22 35.35 -6.53 6.20
CA LEU A 22 35.98 -5.74 7.26
C LEU A 22 37.23 -6.45 7.82
N GLY A 23 37.19 -7.77 7.97
CA GLY A 23 38.33 -8.59 8.40
C GLY A 23 39.49 -8.53 7.41
N THR A 24 39.23 -8.57 6.10
CA THR A 24 40.25 -8.41 5.06
C THR A 24 40.86 -7.01 5.09
N ILE A 25 40.05 -5.96 5.19
CA ILE A 25 40.54 -4.57 5.28
C ILE A 25 41.42 -4.41 6.52
N PHE A 26 41.00 -4.95 7.66
CA PHE A 26 41.77 -4.95 8.89
C PHE A 26 43.11 -5.68 8.71
N ALA A 27 43.09 -6.91 8.18
CA ALA A 27 44.28 -7.72 7.96
C ALA A 27 45.28 -7.03 7.00
N LEU A 28 44.80 -6.43 5.91
CA LEU A 28 45.62 -5.63 5.00
C LEU A 28 46.28 -4.45 5.72
N GLY A 29 45.53 -3.74 6.56
CA GLY A 29 46.07 -2.67 7.39
C GLY A 29 47.19 -3.15 8.32
N ARG A 30 47.01 -4.32 8.94
CA ARG A 30 48.05 -4.94 9.79
C ARG A 30 49.30 -5.36 9.02
N VAL A 31 49.14 -5.88 7.80
CA VAL A 31 50.28 -6.23 6.93
C VAL A 31 51.09 -4.98 6.59
N ILE A 32 50.40 -3.89 6.20
CA ILE A 32 51.06 -2.61 5.87
C ILE A 32 51.76 -2.02 7.10
N ASN A 33 51.16 -2.07 8.27
CA ASN A 33 51.80 -1.62 9.51
C ASN A 33 53.14 -2.34 9.77
N LYS A 34 53.24 -3.64 9.47
CA LYS A 34 54.48 -4.41 9.67
C LYS A 34 55.61 -4.03 8.71
N VAL A 35 55.28 -3.55 7.52
CA VAL A 35 56.28 -3.22 6.47
C VAL A 35 56.52 -1.72 6.32
N SER A 36 55.65 -0.88 6.88
CA SER A 36 55.74 0.58 6.78
C SER A 36 56.68 1.15 7.84
N THR A 37 57.50 2.12 7.41
CA THR A 37 58.31 2.97 8.30
C THR A 37 57.58 4.27 8.69
N ILE A 38 56.43 4.55 8.08
CA ILE A 38 55.63 5.75 8.32
C ILE A 38 54.76 5.56 9.56
N ASN A 39 54.76 6.55 10.47
CA ASN A 39 53.81 6.59 11.58
C ASN A 39 52.45 7.16 11.12
N PHE A 40 51.40 6.33 11.19
CA PHE A 40 50.03 6.68 10.80
C PHE A 40 49.16 7.21 11.95
N ASP A 41 49.68 7.31 13.18
CA ASP A 41 48.88 7.65 14.37
C ASP A 41 48.14 8.98 14.20
N ILE A 42 48.86 10.06 13.84
CA ILE A 42 48.27 11.40 13.67
C ILE A 42 47.23 11.40 12.54
N VAL A 43 47.55 10.76 11.41
CA VAL A 43 46.64 10.67 10.25
C VAL A 43 45.37 9.91 10.63
N SER A 44 45.50 8.79 11.35
CA SER A 44 44.37 8.02 11.85
C SER A 44 43.49 8.85 12.79
N ILE A 45 44.10 9.56 13.74
CA ILE A 45 43.36 10.39 14.71
C ILE A 45 42.57 11.48 13.98
N VAL A 46 43.23 12.25 13.11
CA VAL A 46 42.59 13.36 12.39
C VAL A 46 41.47 12.85 11.48
N LEU A 47 41.75 11.84 10.66
CA LEU A 47 40.78 11.29 9.71
C LEU A 47 39.57 10.68 10.45
N SER A 48 39.82 9.86 11.47
CA SER A 48 38.74 9.21 12.23
C SER A 48 37.88 10.24 12.97
N SER A 49 38.49 11.27 13.55
CA SER A 49 37.77 12.35 14.22
C SER A 49 36.85 13.09 13.27
N LEU A 50 37.36 13.48 12.09
CA LEU A 50 36.55 14.16 11.06
C LEU A 50 35.40 13.28 10.57
N THR A 51 35.66 11.99 10.34
CA THR A 51 34.65 11.03 9.91
C THR A 51 33.56 10.86 10.96
N ILE A 52 33.92 10.65 12.23
CA ILE A 52 32.96 10.51 13.33
C ILE A 52 32.14 11.80 13.50
N LEU A 53 32.77 12.97 13.47
CA LEU A 53 32.08 14.26 13.55
C LEU A 53 31.09 14.46 12.40
N LEU A 54 31.46 14.08 11.17
CA LEU A 54 30.58 14.13 10.02
C LEU A 54 29.38 13.18 10.18
N MET A 55 29.60 11.96 10.68
CA MET A 55 28.53 11.00 10.94
C MET A 55 27.55 11.51 12.01
N ILE A 56 28.07 12.09 13.09
CA ILE A 56 27.26 12.72 14.14
C ILE A 56 26.47 13.91 13.58
N PHE A 57 27.12 14.77 12.80
CA PHE A 57 26.46 15.89 12.13
C PHE A 57 25.31 15.41 11.22
N ASN A 58 25.54 14.36 10.43
CA ASN A 58 24.51 13.78 9.57
C ASN A 58 23.33 13.24 10.38
N LEU A 59 23.59 12.50 11.46
CA LEU A 59 22.53 11.99 12.35
C LEU A 59 21.70 13.14 12.94
N ILE A 60 22.36 14.15 13.53
CA ILE A 60 21.70 15.32 14.11
C ILE A 60 20.88 16.06 13.05
N TYR A 61 21.47 16.32 11.88
CA TYR A 61 20.79 17.03 10.79
C TYR A 61 19.58 16.24 10.27
N SER A 62 19.73 14.93 10.10
CA SER A 62 18.65 14.04 9.67
C SER A 62 17.51 14.04 10.69
N ASP A 63 17.81 14.00 11.98
CA ASP A 63 16.79 14.02 13.03
C ASP A 63 16.10 15.37 13.12
N ILE A 64 16.83 16.49 12.98
CA ILE A 64 16.22 17.84 12.89
C ILE A 64 15.24 17.91 11.71
N ARG A 65 15.64 17.41 10.53
CA ARG A 65 14.80 17.41 9.32
C ARG A 65 13.59 16.50 9.45
N GLN A 66 13.79 15.27 9.93
CA GLN A 66 12.70 14.32 10.13
C GLN A 66 11.71 14.83 11.18
N ASN A 67 12.20 15.42 12.28
CA ASN A 67 11.35 16.02 13.29
C ASN A 67 10.58 17.23 12.75
N LYS A 68 11.16 18.03 11.85
CA LYS A 68 10.45 19.12 11.18
C LYS A 68 9.26 18.60 10.37
N ILE A 69 9.45 17.53 9.59
CA ILE A 69 8.38 16.92 8.79
C ILE A 69 7.31 16.29 9.70
N LYS A 70 7.73 15.55 10.74
CA LYS A 70 6.82 14.93 11.72
C LYS A 70 5.99 15.93 12.51
N LYS A 71 6.49 17.14 12.71
CA LYS A 71 5.79 18.23 13.42
C LYS A 71 4.86 19.05 12.53
N MET A 72 4.84 18.81 11.22
CA MET A 72 3.87 19.48 10.35
C MET A 72 2.47 19.04 10.73
N THR A 73 1.59 20.01 10.98
CA THR A 73 0.16 19.75 11.14
C THR A 73 -0.41 19.21 9.83
N ASN A 74 -1.58 18.56 9.86
CA ASN A 74 -2.21 18.11 8.63
C ASN A 74 -2.64 19.28 7.74
N GLN A 75 -2.94 20.45 8.33
CA GLN A 75 -3.10 21.71 7.58
C GLN A 75 -1.80 22.13 6.87
N ASP A 76 -0.64 22.11 7.55
CA ASP A 76 0.65 22.45 6.92
C ASP A 76 0.97 21.53 5.75
N LYS A 77 0.66 20.23 5.87
CA LYS A 77 0.85 19.23 4.80
C LYS A 77 -0.06 19.52 3.61
N LEU A 78 -1.32 19.88 3.84
CA LEU A 78 -2.27 20.25 2.79
C LEU A 78 -1.82 21.53 2.07
N ASP A 79 -1.47 22.58 2.81
CA ASP A 79 -1.03 23.86 2.26
C ASP A 79 0.24 23.70 1.42
N TYR A 80 1.19 22.88 1.92
CA TYR A 80 2.38 22.51 1.18
C TYR A 80 2.04 21.81 -0.14
N SER A 81 1.10 20.87 -0.12
CA SER A 81 0.69 20.10 -1.29
C SER A 81 -0.02 20.96 -2.33
N LEU A 82 -0.90 21.88 -1.90
CA LEU A 82 -1.58 22.83 -2.78
C LEU A 82 -0.59 23.81 -3.43
N LYS A 83 0.37 24.32 -2.65
CA LYS A 83 1.45 25.18 -3.16
C LYS A 83 2.31 24.43 -4.18
N MET A 84 2.63 23.18 -3.91
CA MET A 84 3.41 22.33 -4.82
C MET A 84 2.63 22.05 -6.11
N LYS A 85 1.32 21.74 -6.04
CA LYS A 85 0.45 21.55 -7.23
C LYS A 85 0.54 22.76 -8.16
N LYS A 86 0.35 23.97 -7.61
CA LYS A 86 0.45 25.21 -8.39
C LYS A 86 1.84 25.38 -9.03
N TRP A 87 2.91 25.12 -8.29
CA TRP A 87 4.27 25.25 -8.80
C TRP A 87 4.58 24.21 -9.89
N VAL A 88 4.19 22.94 -9.69
CA VAL A 88 4.46 21.84 -10.63
C VAL A 88 3.85 22.14 -11.99
N LYS A 89 2.59 22.61 -12.04
CA LYS A 89 1.88 22.93 -13.28
C LYS A 89 2.73 23.76 -14.27
N ASP A 90 3.45 24.75 -13.76
CA ASP A 90 4.25 25.67 -14.58
C ASP A 90 5.73 25.25 -14.73
N ASN A 91 6.17 24.21 -14.01
CA ASN A 91 7.61 23.89 -13.84
C ASN A 91 7.96 22.41 -14.03
N ILE A 92 7.18 21.64 -14.79
CA ILE A 92 7.32 20.17 -14.90
C ILE A 92 8.70 19.74 -15.42
N LEU A 93 9.22 20.40 -16.47
CA LEU A 93 10.55 20.08 -16.99
C LEU A 93 11.66 20.44 -15.99
N LEU A 94 11.49 21.53 -15.24
CA LEU A 94 12.40 21.93 -14.17
C LEU A 94 12.37 20.92 -13.02
N LEU A 95 11.18 20.43 -12.65
CA LEU A 95 11.01 19.35 -11.68
C LEU A 95 11.76 18.09 -12.11
N ARG A 96 11.53 17.58 -13.33
CA ARG A 96 12.23 16.39 -13.86
C ARG A 96 13.75 16.51 -13.75
N ASN A 97 14.29 17.66 -14.15
CA ASN A 97 15.73 17.93 -14.10
C ASN A 97 16.27 18.04 -12.66
N LYS A 98 15.53 18.73 -11.78
CA LYS A 98 15.86 18.86 -10.37
C LYS A 98 15.92 17.50 -9.69
N ARG A 99 14.94 16.63 -9.93
CA ARG A 99 14.88 15.27 -9.37
C ARG A 99 16.09 14.42 -9.75
N ILE A 100 16.46 14.42 -11.03
CA ILE A 100 17.64 13.70 -11.51
C ILE A 100 18.91 14.19 -10.79
N LYS A 101 19.04 15.51 -10.59
CA LYS A 101 20.18 16.12 -9.88
C LYS A 101 20.19 15.73 -8.41
N GLU A 102 19.05 15.76 -7.73
CA GLU A 102 18.92 15.42 -6.31
C GLU A 102 19.25 13.94 -6.05
N TYR A 103 18.75 13.01 -6.88
CA TYR A 103 19.14 11.60 -6.77
C TYR A 103 20.64 11.40 -7.00
N LYS A 104 21.22 12.03 -8.03
CA LYS A 104 22.66 11.94 -8.28
C LYS A 104 23.47 12.49 -7.11
N LEU A 105 23.06 13.64 -6.55
CA LEU A 105 23.70 14.25 -5.40
C LEU A 105 23.65 13.33 -4.18
N ALA A 106 22.49 12.77 -3.86
CA ALA A 106 22.33 11.85 -2.73
C ALA A 106 23.16 10.58 -2.90
N ILE A 107 23.17 9.99 -4.11
CA ILE A 107 24.00 8.82 -4.42
C ILE A 107 25.49 9.16 -4.25
N SER A 108 25.96 10.27 -4.83
CA SER A 108 27.36 10.67 -4.73
C SER A 108 27.77 10.96 -3.29
N TYR A 109 26.91 11.64 -2.52
CA TYR A 109 27.15 11.93 -1.11
C TYR A 109 27.19 10.64 -0.28
N GLY A 110 26.27 9.70 -0.51
CA GLY A 110 26.28 8.40 0.14
C GLY A 110 27.55 7.59 -0.16
N ILE A 111 27.96 7.54 -1.44
CA ILE A 111 29.22 6.86 -1.84
C ILE A 111 30.42 7.50 -1.15
N PHE A 112 30.50 8.83 -1.14
CA PHE A 112 31.59 9.56 -0.48
C PHE A 112 31.68 9.20 1.01
N ASN A 113 30.56 9.20 1.73
CA ASN A 113 30.54 8.86 3.16
C ASN A 113 30.93 7.39 3.42
N TYR A 114 30.48 6.45 2.58
CA TYR A 114 30.94 5.06 2.65
C TYR A 114 32.45 4.95 2.42
N SER A 115 32.97 5.57 1.36
CA SER A 115 34.41 5.56 1.08
C SER A 115 35.20 6.15 2.23
N LEU A 116 34.73 7.27 2.82
CA LEU A 116 35.37 7.89 3.96
C LEU A 116 35.39 6.97 5.20
N LEU A 117 34.28 6.26 5.48
CA LEU A 117 34.22 5.27 6.56
C LEU A 117 35.22 4.12 6.34
N PHE A 118 35.26 3.54 5.14
CA PHE A 118 36.19 2.45 4.82
C PHE A 118 37.65 2.89 4.88
N VAL A 119 37.98 4.07 4.35
CA VAL A 119 39.35 4.61 4.40
C VAL A 119 39.75 4.92 5.84
N SER A 120 38.85 5.50 6.64
CA SER A 120 39.10 5.75 8.07
C SER A 120 39.40 4.44 8.80
N PHE A 121 38.54 3.44 8.63
CA PHE A 121 38.73 2.12 9.25
C PHE A 121 40.04 1.44 8.82
N PHE A 122 40.41 1.54 7.55
CA PHE A 122 41.66 1.01 7.02
C PHE A 122 42.89 1.71 7.61
N ILE A 123 42.92 3.05 7.61
CA ILE A 123 44.04 3.83 8.17
C ILE A 123 44.17 3.58 9.67
N THR A 124 43.05 3.50 10.40
CA THR A 124 43.07 3.11 11.82
C THR A 124 43.63 1.72 11.99
N SER A 125 43.28 0.77 11.13
CA SER A 125 43.83 -0.60 11.17
C SER A 125 45.35 -0.64 10.95
N ILE A 126 45.90 0.29 10.15
CA ILE A 126 47.35 0.48 10.00
C ILE A 126 47.97 1.08 11.28
N ALA A 127 47.30 2.02 11.93
CA ALA A 127 47.83 2.69 13.14
C ALA A 127 47.73 1.85 14.44
N LEU A 128 46.94 0.78 14.45
CA LEU A 128 46.76 -0.07 15.64
C LEU A 128 48.05 -0.80 16.06
N ARG A 129 48.38 -0.74 17.36
CA ARG A 129 49.48 -1.49 17.99
C ARG A 129 48.92 -2.21 19.22
N PHE A 130 48.92 -3.55 19.18
CA PHE A 130 48.38 -4.35 20.29
C PHE A 130 49.42 -4.46 21.41
N GLY A 131 48.97 -4.28 22.66
CA GLY A 131 49.84 -4.33 23.84
C GLY A 131 50.42 -2.97 24.26
N GLU A 132 50.13 -1.91 23.51
CA GLU A 132 50.46 -0.52 23.85
C GLU A 132 49.17 0.27 24.06
N GLU A 133 49.14 1.14 25.07
CA GLU A 133 48.06 2.14 25.17
C GLU A 133 48.27 3.18 24.06
N ASN A 134 47.46 3.12 23.00
CA ASN A 134 47.50 4.11 21.94
C ASN A 134 46.10 4.62 21.56
N LEU A 135 46.03 5.91 21.21
CA LEU A 135 44.79 6.58 20.81
C LEU A 135 44.06 5.89 19.64
N PRO A 136 44.73 5.30 18.63
CA PRO A 136 44.09 4.52 17.57
C PRO A 136 43.20 3.38 18.03
N ILE A 137 43.47 2.71 19.17
CA ILE A 137 42.58 1.68 19.73
C ILE A 137 41.20 2.27 20.06
N ILE A 138 41.16 3.48 20.64
CA ILE A 138 39.91 4.17 20.98
C ILE A 138 39.11 4.46 19.71
N PHE A 139 39.75 5.02 18.68
CA PHE A 139 39.09 5.31 17.40
C PHE A 139 38.59 4.04 16.70
N PHE A 140 39.34 2.93 16.78
CA PHE A 140 38.89 1.64 16.25
C PHE A 140 37.61 1.16 16.96
N MET A 141 37.55 1.28 18.29
CA MET A 141 36.37 0.94 19.08
C MET A 141 35.15 1.83 18.77
N PHE A 142 35.36 3.08 18.34
CA PHE A 142 34.26 3.96 17.91
C PHE A 142 33.84 3.76 16.45
N LEU A 143 34.79 3.48 15.55
CA LEU A 143 34.50 3.27 14.13
C LEU A 143 33.82 1.92 13.88
N LEU A 144 34.21 0.86 14.59
CA LEU A 144 33.67 -0.48 14.37
C LEU A 144 32.13 -0.55 14.55
N PRO A 145 31.53 0.01 15.62
CA PRO A 145 30.07 0.07 15.79
C PRO A 145 29.33 0.92 14.75
N ILE A 146 30.04 1.81 14.02
CA ILE A 146 29.44 2.64 12.96
C ILE A 146 29.53 1.91 11.61
N ILE A 147 30.72 1.41 11.27
CA ILE A 147 30.98 0.79 9.96
C ILE A 147 30.34 -0.60 9.84
N LEU A 148 30.28 -1.38 10.93
CA LEU A 148 29.74 -2.73 10.90
C LEU A 148 28.24 -2.75 10.55
N PRO A 149 27.35 -1.99 11.23
CA PRO A 149 25.95 -1.90 10.82
C PRO A 149 25.79 -1.33 9.41
N ALA A 150 26.52 -0.27 9.06
CA ALA A 150 26.43 0.34 7.73
C ALA A 150 26.81 -0.65 6.60
N THR A 151 27.83 -1.48 6.84
CA THR A 151 28.29 -2.52 5.91
C THR A 151 27.31 -3.70 5.87
N LEU A 152 26.74 -4.09 7.01
CA LEU A 152 25.77 -5.18 7.12
C LEU A 152 24.45 -4.86 6.40
N ILE A 153 23.91 -3.65 6.59
CA ILE A 153 22.71 -3.21 5.87
C ILE A 153 22.99 -3.17 4.35
N TRP A 154 24.18 -2.71 3.96
CA TRP A 154 24.57 -2.64 2.55
C TRP A 154 24.70 -4.02 1.89
N THR A 155 25.41 -4.98 2.51
CA THR A 155 25.58 -6.33 1.96
C THR A 155 24.26 -7.09 1.88
N ILE A 156 23.42 -7.03 2.93
CA ILE A 156 22.09 -7.65 2.93
C ILE A 156 21.23 -7.08 1.80
N SER A 157 21.23 -5.74 1.63
CA SER A 157 20.53 -5.09 0.52
C SER A 157 21.04 -5.56 -0.85
N LYS A 158 22.35 -5.70 -1.03
CA LYS A 158 22.96 -6.21 -2.26
C LYS A 158 22.53 -7.64 -2.58
N PHE A 159 22.62 -8.56 -1.61
CA PHE A 159 22.19 -9.95 -1.83
C PHE A 159 20.69 -10.06 -2.12
N ASN A 160 19.86 -9.29 -1.40
CA ASN A 160 18.43 -9.20 -1.68
C ASN A 160 18.17 -8.74 -3.12
N ASN A 161 18.88 -7.72 -3.60
CA ASN A 161 18.73 -7.20 -4.96
C ASN A 161 19.15 -8.23 -6.02
N VAL A 162 20.27 -8.93 -5.84
CA VAL A 162 20.74 -9.97 -6.79
C VAL A 162 19.71 -11.10 -6.90
N LEU A 163 19.23 -11.62 -5.78
CA LEU A 163 18.27 -12.73 -5.75
C LEU A 163 16.87 -12.34 -6.25
N ASN A 164 16.47 -11.08 -6.04
CA ASN A 164 15.21 -10.57 -6.57
C ASN A 164 15.29 -10.27 -8.08
N LYS A 165 16.47 -9.91 -8.58
CA LYS A 165 16.70 -9.71 -10.03
C LYS A 165 16.55 -11.02 -10.80
N GLU A 166 17.12 -12.12 -10.30
CA GLU A 166 16.92 -13.46 -10.90
C GLU A 166 15.45 -13.91 -10.96
N LYS A 167 14.58 -13.41 -10.06
CA LYS A 167 13.15 -13.69 -10.09
C LYS A 167 12.38 -12.84 -11.10
N LYS A 168 12.78 -11.59 -11.31
CA LYS A 168 12.15 -10.70 -12.30
C LYS A 168 12.49 -11.15 -13.72
N ASP A 169 13.73 -11.58 -13.94
CA ASP A 169 14.21 -12.02 -15.25
C ASP A 169 13.63 -13.41 -15.66
N LYS A 170 13.15 -14.21 -14.69
CA LYS A 170 12.52 -15.54 -14.94
C LYS A 170 11.01 -15.54 -15.12
N LYS A 171 10.33 -14.39 -15.02
CA LYS A 171 8.85 -14.33 -15.08
C LYS A 171 8.27 -14.22 -16.49
N PHE A 172 9.10 -14.07 -17.51
CA PHE A 172 8.67 -14.20 -18.90
C PHE A 172 9.16 -15.55 -19.39
N VAL A 173 8.28 -16.55 -19.30
CA VAL A 173 8.55 -17.89 -19.80
C VAL A 173 8.47 -17.83 -21.32
N ASP A 174 9.59 -18.16 -21.97
CA ASP A 174 9.73 -18.36 -23.41
C ASP A 174 8.61 -19.28 -23.96
N GLY A 175 7.85 -18.72 -24.90
CA GLY A 175 6.75 -19.32 -25.66
C GLY A 175 5.93 -18.22 -26.34
N GLU A 176 5.27 -18.50 -27.47
CA GLU A 176 4.30 -17.58 -28.08
C GLU A 176 3.03 -17.45 -27.19
N LEU A 177 3.15 -16.79 -26.05
CA LEU A 177 2.01 -16.44 -25.20
C LEU A 177 1.24 -15.26 -25.79
N PHE A 178 -0.07 -15.30 -25.63
CA PHE A 178 -1.04 -14.28 -26.03
C PHE A 178 -0.90 -13.85 -27.49
N LYS A 179 -0.91 -14.83 -28.40
CA LYS A 179 -0.58 -14.62 -29.81
C LYS A 179 -1.52 -13.61 -30.46
N VAL A 180 -2.83 -13.72 -30.22
CA VAL A 180 -3.83 -12.85 -30.86
C VAL A 180 -3.65 -11.39 -30.42
N SER A 181 -3.43 -11.18 -29.13
CA SER A 181 -3.15 -9.88 -28.52
C SER A 181 -1.83 -9.32 -29.02
N LYS A 182 -0.79 -10.16 -29.13
CA LYS A 182 0.53 -9.77 -29.65
C LYS A 182 0.46 -9.34 -31.10
N ASP A 183 -0.25 -10.07 -31.95
CA ASP A 183 -0.40 -9.74 -33.37
C ASP A 183 -1.22 -8.45 -33.55
N PHE A 184 -2.31 -8.28 -32.78
CA PHE A 184 -3.09 -7.04 -32.77
C PHE A 184 -2.24 -5.80 -32.40
N VAL A 185 -1.42 -5.90 -31.34
CA VAL A 185 -0.52 -4.81 -30.93
C VAL A 185 0.58 -4.55 -31.97
N LYS A 186 1.14 -5.61 -32.59
CA LYS A 186 2.16 -5.47 -33.63
C LYS A 186 1.64 -4.74 -34.87
N ASP A 187 0.40 -5.03 -35.28
CA ASP A 187 -0.22 -4.34 -36.40
C ASP A 187 -0.34 -2.83 -36.13
N ILE A 188 -0.75 -2.45 -34.93
CA ILE A 188 -0.80 -1.04 -34.50
C ILE A 188 0.61 -0.42 -34.45
N PHE A 189 1.61 -1.14 -33.94
CA PHE A 189 3.00 -0.65 -33.92
C PHE A 189 3.53 -0.40 -35.33
N LYS A 190 3.20 -1.27 -36.28
CA LYS A 190 3.55 -1.13 -37.69
C LYS A 190 2.89 0.11 -38.31
N GLU A 191 1.60 0.33 -38.05
CA GLU A 191 0.90 1.56 -38.47
C GLU A 191 1.56 2.82 -37.89
N GLU A 192 2.06 2.73 -36.65
CA GLU A 192 2.73 3.81 -35.95
C GLU A 192 4.23 3.94 -36.28
N ASN A 193 4.74 3.18 -37.26
CA ASN A 193 6.15 3.15 -37.66
C ASN A 193 7.10 2.90 -36.48
N ILE A 194 6.72 2.01 -35.56
CA ILE A 194 7.52 1.60 -34.41
C ILE A 194 8.21 0.28 -34.75
N ASP A 195 9.48 0.36 -35.13
CA ASP A 195 10.34 -0.80 -35.39
C ASP A 195 11.00 -1.28 -34.09
N LYS A 196 10.18 -1.83 -33.18
CA LYS A 196 10.63 -2.41 -31.92
C LYS A 196 9.88 -3.69 -31.61
N GLU A 197 10.59 -4.63 -30.99
CA GLU A 197 9.95 -5.80 -30.42
C GLU A 197 9.08 -5.40 -29.22
N VAL A 198 7.90 -6.03 -29.15
CA VAL A 198 6.91 -5.79 -28.09
C VAL A 198 6.48 -7.10 -27.46
N ASN A 199 6.52 -7.13 -26.13
CA ASN A 199 5.99 -8.20 -25.29
C ASN A 199 4.59 -7.81 -24.80
N VAL A 200 3.60 -8.65 -25.07
CA VAL A 200 2.22 -8.41 -24.60
C VAL A 200 1.92 -9.33 -23.43
N GLY A 201 1.36 -8.76 -22.37
CA GLY A 201 0.87 -9.48 -21.19
C GLY A 201 -0.61 -9.17 -20.94
N ILE A 202 -1.32 -10.12 -20.34
CA ILE A 202 -2.70 -9.93 -19.87
C ILE A 202 -2.71 -9.85 -18.34
N ILE A 203 -3.51 -8.94 -17.78
CA ILE A 203 -3.65 -8.74 -16.33
C ILE A 203 -5.10 -8.81 -15.88
N PHE A 204 -5.33 -9.16 -14.61
CA PHE A 204 -6.65 -9.15 -13.97
C PHE A 204 -7.07 -7.71 -13.63
N ASP A 205 -7.35 -6.91 -14.65
CA ASP A 205 -7.70 -5.50 -14.48
C ASP A 205 -8.59 -4.98 -15.63
N ALA A 206 -9.08 -3.76 -15.50
CA ALA A 206 -9.69 -2.95 -16.55
C ALA A 206 -8.77 -1.76 -16.90
N ASN A 207 -7.48 -2.02 -17.07
CA ASN A 207 -6.47 -1.00 -17.37
C ASN A 207 -5.53 -1.45 -18.50
N CYS A 208 -4.87 -0.50 -19.14
CA CYS A 208 -3.84 -0.73 -20.14
C CYS A 208 -2.60 0.08 -19.77
N ARG A 209 -1.40 -0.48 -20.01
CA ARG A 209 -0.15 0.23 -19.73
C ARG A 209 0.94 -0.20 -20.67
N ILE A 210 1.74 0.77 -21.14
CA ILE A 210 3.03 0.53 -21.77
C ILE A 210 4.21 0.72 -20.78
N ASP A 211 5.20 -0.15 -20.90
CA ASP A 211 6.46 -0.10 -20.17
C ASP A 211 7.65 -0.27 -21.11
N LYS A 212 8.81 0.25 -20.68
CA LYS A 212 10.08 0.06 -21.38
C LYS A 212 11.02 -0.79 -20.55
N VAL A 213 11.45 -1.92 -21.10
CA VAL A 213 12.36 -2.87 -20.44
C VAL A 213 13.63 -3.01 -21.27
N GLY A 214 14.68 -2.26 -20.89
CA GLY A 214 15.89 -2.21 -21.68
C GLY A 214 15.64 -1.55 -23.05
N ASN A 215 15.84 -2.29 -24.13
CA ASN A 215 15.57 -1.82 -25.49
C ASN A 215 14.13 -2.11 -25.95
N ASP A 216 13.46 -3.05 -25.29
CA ASP A 216 12.16 -3.60 -25.69
C ASP A 216 11.00 -2.85 -25.04
N LEU A 217 9.83 -2.99 -25.64
CA LEU A 217 8.58 -2.48 -25.11
C LEU A 217 7.74 -3.63 -24.56
N SER A 218 6.98 -3.35 -23.51
CA SER A 218 5.99 -4.28 -22.98
C SER A 218 4.65 -3.57 -22.82
N ILE A 219 3.57 -4.23 -23.21
CA ILE A 219 2.21 -3.74 -23.03
C ILE A 219 1.44 -4.75 -22.17
N ASN A 220 0.83 -4.27 -21.10
CA ASN A 220 -0.09 -5.05 -20.29
C ASN A 220 -1.52 -4.58 -20.55
N ILE A 221 -2.40 -5.50 -20.94
CA ILE A 221 -3.80 -5.21 -21.23
C ILE A 221 -4.69 -5.99 -20.26
N GLY A 222 -5.63 -5.29 -19.63
CA GLY A 222 -6.63 -5.89 -18.77
C GLY A 222 -7.57 -6.82 -19.53
N TYR A 223 -7.82 -8.02 -19.00
CA TYR A 223 -8.72 -8.99 -19.67
C TYR A 223 -10.14 -8.44 -19.86
N LEU A 224 -10.61 -7.56 -18.97
CA LEU A 224 -11.92 -6.91 -19.11
C LEU A 224 -11.95 -5.95 -20.30
N LEU A 225 -10.82 -5.31 -20.63
CA LEU A 225 -10.74 -4.46 -21.81
C LEU A 225 -10.80 -5.32 -23.09
N LEU A 226 -10.04 -6.41 -23.11
CA LEU A 226 -10.08 -7.38 -24.22
C LEU A 226 -11.48 -7.97 -24.43
N LYS A 227 -12.20 -8.22 -23.33
CA LYS A 227 -13.53 -8.85 -23.37
C LYS A 227 -14.67 -7.87 -23.67
N PHE A 228 -14.58 -6.59 -23.29
CA PHE A 228 -15.73 -5.67 -23.36
C PHE A 228 -15.55 -4.43 -24.22
N LEU A 229 -14.34 -4.16 -24.71
CA LEU A 229 -14.11 -3.09 -25.69
C LEU A 229 -14.10 -3.65 -27.11
N SER A 230 -14.57 -2.84 -28.06
CA SER A 230 -14.39 -3.10 -29.49
C SER A 230 -12.91 -2.98 -29.89
N LEU A 231 -12.56 -3.53 -31.05
CA LEU A 231 -11.20 -3.44 -31.57
C LEU A 231 -10.76 -1.99 -31.81
N ASP A 232 -11.66 -1.12 -32.27
CA ASP A 232 -11.37 0.29 -32.50
C ASP A 232 -11.16 1.06 -31.18
N GLU A 233 -11.95 0.76 -30.15
CA GLU A 233 -11.78 1.31 -28.80
C GLU A 233 -10.44 0.87 -28.18
N LEU A 234 -10.09 -0.42 -28.27
CA LEU A 234 -8.79 -0.93 -27.82
C LEU A 234 -7.64 -0.27 -28.56
N LYS A 235 -7.77 -0.12 -29.88
CA LYS A 235 -6.78 0.57 -30.72
C LYS A 235 -6.59 2.03 -30.30
N ALA A 236 -7.67 2.74 -29.99
CA ALA A 236 -7.62 4.12 -29.53
C ALA A 236 -6.89 4.25 -28.17
N ILE A 237 -7.13 3.33 -27.24
CA ILE A 237 -6.39 3.26 -25.96
C ILE A 237 -4.90 2.95 -26.20
N LEU A 238 -4.58 2.04 -27.13
CA LEU A 238 -3.19 1.75 -27.46
C LEU A 238 -2.47 2.94 -28.09
N TYR A 239 -3.15 3.80 -28.86
CA TYR A 239 -2.56 5.05 -29.33
C TYR A 239 -2.21 6.00 -28.18
N HIS A 240 -3.02 6.06 -27.12
CA HIS A 240 -2.71 6.83 -25.91
C HIS A 240 -1.46 6.28 -25.21
N GLU A 241 -1.39 4.96 -25.01
CA GLU A 241 -0.20 4.32 -24.43
C GLU A 241 1.07 4.56 -25.28
N ILE A 242 0.97 4.40 -26.59
CA ILE A 242 2.07 4.68 -27.54
C ILE A 242 2.50 6.16 -27.47
N ALA A 243 1.57 7.08 -27.17
CA ALA A 243 1.91 8.48 -26.99
C ALA A 243 2.84 8.71 -25.80
N HIS A 244 2.67 8.02 -24.67
CA HIS A 244 3.63 8.08 -23.55
C HIS A 244 5.04 7.65 -23.94
N TYR A 245 5.15 6.61 -24.79
CA TYR A 245 6.44 6.21 -25.36
C TYR A 245 7.05 7.32 -26.24
N ARG A 246 6.29 7.87 -27.18
CA ARG A 246 6.76 8.94 -28.09
C ARG A 246 7.11 10.23 -27.38
N ASN A 247 6.38 10.55 -26.31
CA ASN A 247 6.60 11.71 -25.47
C ASN A 247 7.86 11.62 -24.61
N LYS A 248 8.57 10.49 -24.65
CA LYS A 248 9.76 10.18 -23.85
C LYS A 248 9.48 10.15 -22.35
N ASP A 249 8.23 9.94 -21.97
CA ASP A 249 7.86 9.81 -20.56
C ASP A 249 8.47 8.52 -19.99
N LEU A 250 8.43 7.43 -20.77
CA LEU A 250 9.07 6.16 -20.42
C LEU A 250 10.60 6.28 -20.28
N GLU A 251 11.28 7.12 -21.06
CA GLU A 251 12.74 7.34 -20.92
C GLU A 251 13.08 8.04 -19.60
N TYR A 252 12.28 9.03 -19.22
CA TYR A 252 12.41 9.70 -17.94
C TYR A 252 12.15 8.73 -16.78
N THR A 253 11.05 7.97 -16.85
CA THR A 253 10.69 6.97 -15.84
C THR A 253 11.76 5.89 -15.70
N GLU A 254 12.30 5.37 -16.80
CA GLU A 254 13.39 4.39 -16.80
C GLU A 254 14.65 4.96 -16.12
N LYS A 255 14.99 6.21 -16.42
CA LYS A 255 16.15 6.90 -15.84
C LYS A 255 15.98 7.13 -14.34
N ILE A 256 14.79 7.56 -13.89
CA ILE A 256 14.48 7.71 -12.47
C ILE A 256 14.48 6.36 -11.78
N CYS A 257 13.87 5.32 -12.34
CA CYS A 257 13.86 3.97 -11.78
C CYS A 257 15.29 3.44 -11.60
N LYS A 258 16.18 3.62 -12.58
CA LYS A 258 17.61 3.27 -12.45
C LYS A 258 18.29 4.04 -11.32
N LEU A 259 18.01 5.34 -11.19
CA LEU A 259 18.55 6.17 -10.11
C LEU A 259 18.00 5.76 -8.74
N GLN A 260 16.71 5.48 -8.62
CA GLN A 260 16.06 4.99 -7.40
C GLN A 260 16.62 3.63 -6.99
N ASN A 261 16.77 2.70 -7.93
CA ASN A 261 17.39 1.40 -7.66
C ASN A 261 18.83 1.56 -7.15
N LYS A 262 19.61 2.48 -7.76
CA LYS A 262 20.96 2.79 -7.30
C LYS A 262 20.94 3.47 -5.93
N PHE A 263 20.02 4.40 -5.71
CA PHE A 263 19.82 5.10 -4.44
C PHE A 263 19.48 4.10 -3.33
N ASN A 264 18.49 3.23 -3.51
CA ASN A 264 18.10 2.19 -2.55
C ASN A 264 19.24 1.18 -2.29
N SER A 265 20.09 0.93 -3.29
CA SER A 265 21.26 0.07 -3.13
C SER A 265 22.41 0.75 -2.37
N VAL A 266 22.58 2.07 -2.47
CA VAL A 266 23.64 2.82 -1.78
C VAL A 266 23.15 3.25 -0.39
N LEU A 267 21.92 3.71 -0.26
CA LEU A 267 21.31 4.23 0.95
C LEU A 267 20.09 3.37 1.34
N PRO A 268 20.27 2.08 1.69
CA PRO A 268 19.16 1.25 2.16
C PRO A 268 18.53 1.81 3.45
N LEU A 269 17.33 1.29 3.80
CA LEU A 269 16.55 1.77 4.94
C LEU A 269 17.40 1.96 6.20
N TYR A 270 17.22 3.10 6.88
CA TYR A 270 17.93 3.57 8.07
C TYR A 270 19.39 4.01 7.89
N SER A 271 20.11 3.59 6.84
CA SER A 271 21.50 4.04 6.62
C SER A 271 21.58 5.49 6.14
N TYR A 272 20.52 5.99 5.49
CA TYR A 272 20.45 7.37 5.01
C TYR A 272 20.62 8.41 6.13
N LYS A 273 20.18 8.12 7.36
CA LYS A 273 20.34 9.04 8.50
C LYS A 273 21.80 9.36 8.79
N LEU A 274 22.65 8.35 8.63
CA LEU A 274 24.09 8.43 8.89
C LEU A 274 24.85 8.96 7.67
N LEU A 275 24.43 8.54 6.47
CA LEU A 275 25.24 8.68 5.25
C LEU A 275 24.77 9.78 4.30
N CYS A 276 23.52 10.23 4.40
CA CYS A 276 22.93 11.22 3.50
C CYS A 276 21.69 11.86 4.14
N PRO A 277 21.86 12.86 5.01
CA PRO A 277 20.80 13.29 5.92
C PRO A 277 19.67 14.10 5.24
N PHE A 278 19.86 14.45 3.97
CA PHE A 278 18.85 15.12 3.13
C PHE A 278 18.08 14.14 2.20
N ALA A 279 18.42 12.86 2.21
CA ALA A 279 17.79 11.84 1.36
C ALA A 279 16.26 11.78 1.54
N LEU A 280 15.80 11.80 2.80
CA LEU A 280 14.38 11.71 3.16
C LEU A 280 13.56 12.90 2.65
N ASP A 281 14.13 14.11 2.69
CA ASP A 281 13.45 15.33 2.25
C ASP A 281 13.23 15.30 0.73
N PHE A 282 14.20 14.79 -0.03
CA PHE A 282 14.04 14.62 -1.46
C PHE A 282 13.05 13.53 -1.81
N GLU A 283 13.06 12.38 -1.13
CA GLU A 283 12.15 11.28 -1.42
C GLU A 283 10.67 11.70 -1.33
N LEU A 284 10.28 12.32 -0.21
CA LEU A 284 8.91 12.80 0.00
C LEU A 284 8.50 13.89 -1.00
N LYS A 285 9.39 14.86 -1.27
CA LYS A 285 9.12 15.93 -2.23
C LYS A 285 9.01 15.42 -3.67
N ASN A 286 9.79 14.41 -3.99
CA ASN A 286 9.85 13.81 -5.31
C ASN A 286 8.63 12.95 -5.59
N GLU A 287 8.16 12.20 -4.60
CA GLU A 287 6.93 11.41 -4.69
C GLU A 287 5.72 12.31 -4.95
N LEU A 288 5.53 13.35 -4.13
CA LEU A 288 4.46 14.33 -4.33
C LEU A 288 4.59 15.04 -5.68
N GLY A 289 5.79 15.49 -6.06
CA GLY A 289 6.02 16.14 -7.33
C GLY A 289 5.74 15.23 -8.54
N GLU A 290 6.04 13.93 -8.44
CA GLU A 290 5.72 12.94 -9.48
C GLU A 290 4.23 12.76 -9.62
N PHE A 291 3.55 12.52 -8.50
CA PHE A 291 2.11 12.38 -8.43
C PHE A 291 1.41 13.56 -9.11
N LEU A 292 1.81 14.79 -8.77
CA LEU A 292 1.24 16.03 -9.35
C LEU A 292 1.60 16.27 -10.82
N ALA A 293 2.65 15.63 -11.34
CA ALA A 293 3.08 15.81 -12.73
C ALA A 293 2.38 14.85 -13.71
N THR A 294 1.71 13.80 -13.21
CA THR A 294 1.03 12.78 -14.03
C THR A 294 -0.02 13.40 -14.94
N GLU A 295 -0.88 14.29 -14.42
CA GLU A 295 -1.94 14.98 -15.17
C GLU A 295 -1.43 15.65 -16.46
N TYR A 296 -0.21 16.19 -16.44
CA TYR A 296 0.41 16.79 -17.62
C TYR A 296 0.82 15.76 -18.68
N TYR A 297 1.38 14.62 -18.26
CA TYR A 297 1.78 13.57 -19.20
C TYR A 297 0.57 12.92 -19.84
N GLU A 298 -0.49 12.70 -19.08
CA GLU A 298 -1.79 12.24 -19.56
C GLU A 298 -2.40 13.20 -20.58
N ASN A 299 -2.41 14.51 -20.27
CA ASN A 299 -2.89 15.52 -21.22
C ASN A 299 -2.09 15.53 -22.52
N LYS A 300 -0.76 15.36 -22.44
CA LYS A 300 0.12 15.31 -23.61
C LYS A 300 -0.07 14.02 -24.42
N ALA A 301 -0.40 12.90 -23.78
CA ALA A 301 -0.77 11.67 -24.47
C ALA A 301 -2.10 11.83 -25.21
N ASP A 302 -3.10 12.43 -24.55
CA ASP A 302 -4.39 12.78 -25.15
C ASP A 302 -4.24 13.71 -26.37
N ASP A 303 -3.30 14.67 -26.33
CA ASP A 303 -3.01 15.55 -27.47
C ASP A 303 -2.50 14.79 -28.72
N GLU A 304 -1.79 13.68 -28.54
CA GLU A 304 -1.37 12.85 -29.66
C GLU A 304 -2.53 12.01 -30.21
N VAL A 305 -3.43 11.53 -29.35
CA VAL A 305 -4.62 10.77 -29.75
C VAL A 305 -5.59 11.66 -30.56
N LEU A 306 -5.73 12.94 -30.19
CA LEU A 306 -6.53 13.92 -30.94
C LEU A 306 -6.13 14.00 -32.42
N LYS A 307 -4.85 13.78 -32.74
CA LYS A 307 -4.33 13.82 -34.12
C LYS A 307 -4.66 12.57 -34.93
N LYS A 308 -5.20 11.52 -34.31
CA LYS A 308 -5.45 10.21 -34.92
C LYS A 308 -6.86 10.03 -35.49
N ASN A 309 -7.73 11.01 -35.33
CA ASN A 309 -9.13 10.94 -35.77
C ASN A 309 -9.91 9.73 -35.18
N VAL A 310 -9.56 9.35 -33.95
CA VAL A 310 -10.19 8.27 -33.16
C VAL A 310 -10.90 8.81 -31.92
N SER A 311 -11.27 10.10 -31.93
CA SER A 311 -11.82 10.81 -30.77
C SER A 311 -13.02 10.10 -30.14
N LYS A 312 -13.95 9.62 -30.97
CA LYS A 312 -15.17 8.96 -30.50
C LYS A 312 -14.84 7.65 -29.80
N ASP A 313 -14.01 6.81 -30.41
CA ASP A 313 -13.65 5.50 -29.86
C ASP A 313 -12.81 5.65 -28.59
N PHE A 314 -11.91 6.63 -28.55
CA PHE A 314 -11.12 6.93 -27.35
C PHE A 314 -12.01 7.34 -26.16
N VAL A 315 -12.91 8.31 -26.36
CA VAL A 315 -13.78 8.78 -25.26
C VAL A 315 -14.78 7.70 -24.85
N ASN A 316 -15.32 6.91 -25.79
CA ASN A 316 -16.14 5.75 -25.48
C ASN A 316 -15.38 4.73 -24.62
N ALA A 317 -14.15 4.39 -25.02
CA ALA A 317 -13.28 3.51 -24.25
C ALA A 317 -13.03 4.05 -22.84
N CYS A 318 -12.70 5.34 -22.69
CA CYS A 318 -12.53 5.96 -21.37
C CYS A 318 -13.78 5.87 -20.49
N GLY A 319 -14.97 6.10 -21.06
CA GLY A 319 -16.24 5.94 -20.35
C GLY A 319 -16.49 4.50 -19.90
N LYS A 320 -16.25 3.53 -20.78
CA LYS A 320 -16.38 2.10 -20.47
C LYS A 320 -15.36 1.65 -19.43
N ILE A 321 -14.10 2.08 -19.55
CA ILE A 321 -13.02 1.80 -18.60
C ILE A 321 -13.40 2.28 -17.20
N PHE A 322 -13.93 3.49 -17.05
CA PHE A 322 -14.35 3.99 -15.73
C PHE A 322 -15.36 3.05 -15.04
N GLY A 323 -16.40 2.62 -15.74
CA GLY A 323 -17.39 1.68 -15.19
C GLY A 323 -16.78 0.30 -14.94
N LEU A 324 -15.95 -0.21 -15.86
CA LEU A 324 -15.27 -1.50 -15.72
C LEU A 324 -14.30 -1.53 -14.53
N SER A 325 -13.52 -0.47 -14.32
CA SER A 325 -12.63 -0.34 -13.16
C SER A 325 -13.42 -0.38 -11.85
N ARG A 326 -14.57 0.31 -11.79
CA ARG A 326 -15.41 0.36 -10.59
C ARG A 326 -16.01 -1.01 -10.24
N VAL A 327 -16.49 -1.78 -11.23
CA VAL A 327 -16.99 -3.14 -10.98
C VAL A 327 -15.87 -4.15 -10.76
N ASN A 328 -14.65 -3.89 -11.26
CA ASN A 328 -13.52 -4.79 -11.08
C ASN A 328 -12.93 -4.76 -9.66
N THR A 329 -13.05 -3.63 -8.95
CA THR A 329 -12.55 -3.49 -7.56
C THR A 329 -13.42 -4.17 -6.52
N LEU A 330 -14.61 -4.64 -6.89
CA LEU A 330 -15.54 -5.32 -6.00
C LEU A 330 -15.24 -6.82 -5.97
N ASN A 331 -15.58 -7.45 -4.86
CA ASN A 331 -15.54 -8.88 -4.70
C ASN A 331 -16.80 -9.57 -5.24
N TYR A 332 -16.64 -10.82 -5.66
CA TYR A 332 -17.70 -11.66 -6.22
C TYR A 332 -17.71 -13.00 -5.48
N PRO A 333 -18.38 -13.07 -4.31
CA PRO A 333 -18.26 -14.18 -3.37
C PRO A 333 -18.65 -15.54 -3.96
N GLU A 334 -19.60 -15.57 -4.90
CA GLU A 334 -19.98 -16.79 -5.60
C GLU A 334 -18.83 -17.32 -6.48
N VAL A 335 -18.09 -16.42 -7.13
CA VAL A 335 -16.92 -16.76 -7.96
C VAL A 335 -15.76 -17.20 -7.09
N ASP A 336 -15.47 -16.44 -6.03
CA ASP A 336 -14.43 -16.77 -5.05
C ASP A 336 -14.68 -18.14 -4.40
N SER A 337 -15.92 -18.38 -3.96
CA SER A 337 -16.32 -19.66 -3.38
C SER A 337 -16.14 -20.80 -4.38
N MET A 338 -16.59 -20.63 -5.61
CA MET A 338 -16.50 -21.65 -6.65
C MET A 338 -15.05 -21.98 -7.03
N THR A 339 -14.21 -20.95 -7.17
CA THR A 339 -12.80 -21.11 -7.53
C THR A 339 -11.98 -21.70 -6.39
N GLU A 340 -12.25 -21.32 -5.14
CA GLU A 340 -11.63 -21.91 -3.95
C GLU A 340 -12.05 -23.37 -3.76
N GLU A 341 -13.32 -23.73 -3.93
CA GLU A 341 -13.77 -25.12 -3.85
C GLU A 341 -13.09 -26.02 -4.88
N ARG A 342 -12.99 -25.53 -6.11
CA ARG A 342 -12.44 -26.27 -7.25
C ARG A 342 -10.91 -26.18 -7.32
N GLN A 343 -10.32 -25.26 -6.57
CA GLN A 343 -8.90 -24.88 -6.61
C GLN A 343 -8.42 -24.55 -8.04
N LYS A 344 -9.32 -23.92 -8.83
CA LYS A 344 -9.05 -23.50 -10.22
C LYS A 344 -10.08 -22.46 -10.69
N TRP A 345 -9.63 -21.60 -11.60
CA TRP A 345 -10.46 -20.90 -12.57
C TRP A 345 -10.73 -21.85 -13.74
N ASP A 346 -11.98 -22.26 -13.91
CA ASP A 346 -12.44 -23.02 -15.06
C ASP A 346 -13.39 -22.16 -15.89
N GLU A 347 -13.81 -22.69 -17.04
CA GLU A 347 -14.67 -21.96 -17.97
C GLU A 347 -15.97 -21.48 -17.31
N GLU A 348 -16.53 -22.28 -16.40
CA GLU A 348 -17.77 -21.93 -15.68
C GLU A 348 -17.55 -20.76 -14.71
N SER A 349 -16.47 -20.79 -13.91
CA SER A 349 -16.18 -19.70 -12.97
C SER A 349 -15.73 -18.41 -13.67
N ILE A 350 -15.02 -18.52 -14.80
CA ILE A 350 -14.66 -17.37 -15.65
C ILE A 350 -15.93 -16.73 -16.24
N ASN A 351 -16.83 -17.54 -16.81
CA ASN A 351 -18.08 -17.03 -17.39
C ASN A 351 -19.00 -16.41 -16.34
N LEU A 352 -19.08 -17.01 -15.14
CA LEU A 352 -19.83 -16.42 -14.02
C LEU A 352 -19.23 -15.07 -13.62
N SER A 353 -17.91 -14.99 -13.49
CA SER A 353 -17.17 -13.77 -13.15
C SER A 353 -17.41 -12.62 -14.14
N LEU A 354 -17.40 -12.92 -15.44
CA LEU A 354 -17.70 -11.97 -16.51
C LEU A 354 -19.17 -11.53 -16.49
N LYS A 355 -20.09 -12.48 -16.32
CA LYS A 355 -21.53 -12.21 -16.24
C LYS A 355 -21.88 -11.28 -15.08
N LEU A 356 -21.37 -11.56 -13.87
CA LEU A 356 -21.69 -10.74 -12.69
C LEU A 356 -21.16 -9.30 -12.85
N ARG A 357 -19.96 -9.13 -13.42
CA ARG A 357 -19.40 -7.80 -13.76
C ARG A 357 -20.24 -7.09 -14.81
N TYR A 358 -20.65 -7.79 -15.86
CA TYR A 358 -21.52 -7.27 -16.92
C TYR A 358 -22.88 -6.81 -16.36
N ASP A 359 -23.51 -7.64 -15.53
CA ASP A 359 -24.81 -7.33 -14.93
C ASP A 359 -24.73 -6.10 -14.02
N LEU A 360 -23.69 -6.01 -13.19
CA LEU A 360 -23.49 -4.87 -12.30
C LEU A 360 -23.17 -3.58 -13.07
N TYR A 361 -22.29 -3.66 -14.08
CA TYR A 361 -21.96 -2.54 -14.95
C TYR A 361 -23.23 -1.96 -15.59
N ASN A 362 -24.11 -2.82 -16.13
CA ASN A 362 -25.34 -2.38 -16.77
C ASN A 362 -26.36 -1.79 -15.79
N LYS A 363 -26.44 -2.30 -14.54
CA LYS A 363 -27.27 -1.69 -13.49
C LYS A 363 -26.84 -0.25 -13.18
N GLN A 364 -25.55 0.06 -13.29
CA GLN A 364 -24.98 1.37 -12.98
C GLN A 364 -24.83 2.29 -14.21
N LYS A 365 -25.24 1.87 -15.40
CA LYS A 365 -25.03 2.63 -16.65
C LYS A 365 -25.51 4.09 -16.60
N LYS A 366 -26.69 4.34 -16.02
CA LYS A 366 -27.24 5.70 -15.84
C LYS A 366 -26.34 6.58 -14.97
N TYR A 367 -25.67 5.99 -13.99
CA TYR A 367 -24.71 6.69 -13.16
C TYR A 367 -23.49 7.10 -13.99
N TYR A 368 -22.95 6.20 -14.82
CA TYR A 368 -21.81 6.52 -15.68
C TYR A 368 -22.14 7.65 -16.68
N GLU A 369 -23.34 7.65 -17.25
CA GLU A 369 -23.84 8.73 -18.10
C GLU A 369 -23.98 10.08 -17.37
N LEU A 370 -24.34 10.05 -16.08
CA LEU A 370 -24.37 11.25 -15.23
C LEU A 370 -22.94 11.76 -14.99
N VAL A 371 -22.06 10.87 -14.54
CA VAL A 371 -20.66 11.19 -14.22
C VAL A 371 -19.97 11.79 -15.45
N SER A 372 -20.14 11.20 -16.63
CA SER A 372 -19.50 11.67 -17.85
C SER A 372 -19.85 13.10 -18.25
N LYS A 373 -20.92 13.66 -17.70
CA LYS A 373 -21.38 15.04 -17.94
C LYS A 373 -21.04 15.98 -16.79
N LYS A 374 -20.94 15.47 -15.56
CA LYS A 374 -20.84 16.31 -14.36
C LYS A 374 -19.51 16.19 -13.61
N HIS A 375 -18.74 15.12 -13.80
CA HIS A 375 -17.52 14.81 -13.05
C HIS A 375 -16.62 16.05 -12.88
N ALA A 376 -16.52 16.55 -11.66
CA ALA A 376 -15.69 17.69 -11.30
C ALA A 376 -14.21 17.31 -11.22
N SER A 377 -13.32 18.31 -11.31
CA SER A 377 -11.89 18.05 -11.15
C SER A 377 -11.56 17.78 -9.68
N GLU A 378 -10.80 16.72 -9.43
CA GLU A 378 -10.30 16.39 -8.10
C GLU A 378 -9.33 17.47 -7.57
N ARG A 379 -9.24 17.58 -6.24
CA ARG A 379 -8.28 18.52 -5.62
C ARG A 379 -6.84 18.16 -5.98
N PHE A 380 -6.51 16.88 -6.11
CA PHE A 380 -5.27 16.39 -6.68
C PHE A 380 -5.60 15.24 -7.63
N THR A 381 -5.36 15.42 -8.93
CA THR A 381 -5.70 14.43 -9.95
C THR A 381 -4.46 13.87 -10.61
N THR A 382 -4.57 12.64 -11.08
CA THR A 382 -3.51 11.97 -11.84
C THR A 382 -3.81 11.83 -13.31
N HIS A 383 -5.09 11.78 -13.68
CA HIS A 383 -5.56 11.60 -15.04
C HIS A 383 -6.76 12.52 -15.27
N PRO A 384 -6.88 13.13 -16.46
CA PRO A 384 -8.10 13.83 -16.84
C PRO A 384 -9.32 12.92 -16.68
N ASN A 385 -10.37 13.45 -16.08
CA ASN A 385 -11.59 12.68 -15.86
C ASN A 385 -12.39 12.52 -17.17
N ILE A 386 -13.43 11.68 -17.15
CA ILE A 386 -14.24 11.40 -18.36
C ILE A 386 -14.86 12.67 -18.94
N ARG A 387 -15.34 13.60 -18.09
CA ARG A 387 -15.95 14.86 -18.54
C ARG A 387 -14.91 15.72 -19.26
N GLU A 388 -13.72 15.86 -18.67
CA GLU A 388 -12.61 16.63 -19.25
C GLU A 388 -12.16 16.04 -20.59
N ARG A 389 -12.04 14.70 -20.70
CA ARG A 389 -11.73 14.03 -21.98
C ARG A 389 -12.86 14.22 -22.99
N ARG A 390 -14.11 14.08 -22.58
CA ARG A 390 -15.29 14.31 -23.43
C ARG A 390 -15.27 15.72 -24.04
N GLU A 391 -15.00 16.74 -23.23
CA GLU A 391 -14.90 18.14 -23.65
C GLU A 391 -13.71 18.36 -24.58
N LYS A 392 -12.53 17.85 -24.21
CA LYS A 392 -11.30 17.98 -25.00
C LYS A 392 -11.42 17.39 -26.40
N PHE A 393 -12.07 16.24 -26.52
CA PHE A 393 -12.24 15.51 -27.78
C PHE A 393 -13.52 15.89 -28.54
N ASN A 394 -14.31 16.85 -28.02
CA ASN A 394 -15.55 17.34 -28.60
C ASN A 394 -16.55 16.21 -28.93
N VAL A 395 -16.77 15.30 -27.96
CA VAL A 395 -17.69 14.16 -28.09
C VAL A 395 -18.93 14.42 -27.25
N ASP A 396 -20.08 14.66 -27.87
CA ASP A 396 -21.29 15.02 -27.10
C ASP A 396 -21.88 13.85 -26.30
N VAL A 397 -21.90 12.66 -26.91
CA VAL A 397 -22.53 11.46 -26.37
C VAL A 397 -21.53 10.32 -26.33
N ILE A 398 -21.43 9.69 -25.16
CA ILE A 398 -20.58 8.51 -24.92
C ILE A 398 -21.45 7.26 -25.01
N ASP A 399 -20.96 6.25 -25.73
CA ASP A 399 -21.57 4.93 -25.74
C ASP A 399 -21.05 4.10 -24.56
N PHE A 400 -21.92 3.88 -23.58
CA PHE A 400 -21.65 3.00 -22.44
C PHE A 400 -22.14 1.56 -22.68
N ASN A 401 -22.54 1.16 -23.89
CA ASN A 401 -22.87 -0.24 -24.13
C ASN A 401 -21.59 -1.07 -24.20
N ILE A 402 -21.48 -2.07 -23.33
CA ILE A 402 -20.47 -3.12 -23.45
C ILE A 402 -21.09 -4.35 -24.11
N THR A 403 -20.34 -4.98 -24.99
CA THR A 403 -20.70 -6.23 -25.65
C THR A 403 -19.51 -7.17 -25.58
N GLU A 404 -19.75 -8.47 -25.44
CA GLU A 404 -18.66 -9.43 -25.43
C GLU A 404 -17.92 -9.46 -26.76
N ASN A 405 -16.62 -9.21 -26.68
CA ASN A 405 -15.67 -9.35 -27.76
C ASN A 405 -15.03 -10.74 -27.66
N HIS A 406 -15.28 -11.58 -28.67
CA HIS A 406 -14.77 -12.95 -28.73
C HIS A 406 -13.42 -13.07 -29.45
N TYR A 407 -12.86 -11.96 -29.95
CA TYR A 407 -11.61 -11.97 -30.70
C TYR A 407 -10.42 -12.46 -29.86
N PHE A 408 -10.42 -12.18 -28.55
CA PHE A 408 -9.32 -12.52 -27.63
C PHE A 408 -9.61 -13.69 -26.68
N ASP A 409 -10.67 -14.47 -26.90
CA ASP A 409 -11.11 -15.51 -25.96
C ASP A 409 -10.03 -16.57 -25.69
N GLU A 410 -9.25 -16.95 -26.71
CA GLU A 410 -8.13 -17.90 -26.56
C GLU A 410 -7.04 -17.38 -25.63
N ASP A 411 -6.67 -16.11 -25.77
CA ASP A 411 -5.65 -15.47 -24.94
C ASP A 411 -6.13 -15.26 -23.51
N ILE A 412 -7.41 -14.91 -23.32
CA ILE A 412 -8.03 -14.80 -22.00
C ILE A 412 -8.04 -16.16 -21.30
N LYS A 413 -8.39 -17.24 -22.03
CA LYS A 413 -8.32 -18.61 -21.48
C LYS A 413 -6.89 -18.97 -21.07
N GLN A 414 -5.92 -18.70 -21.95
CA GLN A 414 -4.50 -18.95 -21.66
C GLN A 414 -4.03 -18.16 -20.41
N TYR A 415 -4.53 -16.93 -20.21
CA TYR A 415 -4.24 -16.14 -19.03
C TYR A 415 -4.69 -16.85 -17.73
N PHE A 416 -5.92 -17.34 -17.68
CA PHE A 416 -6.44 -18.06 -16.51
C PHE A 416 -5.73 -19.42 -16.30
N ASP A 417 -5.36 -20.13 -17.37
CA ASP A 417 -4.54 -21.35 -17.28
C ASP A 417 -3.17 -21.09 -16.64
N ILE A 418 -2.57 -19.93 -16.91
CA ILE A 418 -1.33 -19.49 -16.25
C ILE A 418 -1.61 -19.08 -14.79
N ALA A 419 -2.66 -18.31 -14.54
CA ALA A 419 -3.04 -17.85 -13.20
C ALA A 419 -3.28 -19.03 -12.23
N ASN A 420 -3.92 -20.10 -12.71
CA ASN A 420 -4.18 -21.33 -11.97
C ASN A 420 -2.93 -21.98 -11.36
N LYS A 421 -1.75 -21.80 -11.98
CA LYS A 421 -0.49 -22.36 -11.47
C LYS A 421 -0.02 -21.72 -10.16
N TYR A 422 -0.52 -20.52 -9.84
CA TYR A 422 -0.02 -19.72 -8.72
C TYR A 422 -1.12 -19.18 -7.80
N ALA A 423 -2.37 -19.10 -8.25
CA ALA A 423 -3.47 -18.45 -7.52
C ALA A 423 -3.85 -19.17 -6.21
N PHE A 424 -3.70 -20.50 -6.16
CA PHE A 424 -4.19 -21.35 -5.07
C PHE A 424 -3.06 -21.91 -4.18
N GLU A 425 -1.91 -21.24 -4.11
CA GLU A 425 -0.79 -21.66 -3.23
C GLU A 425 -1.12 -21.57 -1.73
N ARG A 426 -2.22 -20.89 -1.35
CA ARG A 426 -2.74 -20.79 0.02
C ARG A 426 -4.23 -21.13 0.01
N SER A 427 -4.64 -21.99 0.95
CA SER A 427 -6.03 -22.39 1.15
C SER A 427 -6.77 -21.37 2.01
N TYR A 428 -7.98 -20.99 1.61
CA TYR A 428 -8.91 -20.11 2.32
C TYR A 428 -10.14 -20.85 2.88
N LYS A 429 -10.03 -22.18 3.10
CA LYS A 429 -11.10 -23.05 3.63
C LYS A 429 -11.90 -22.46 4.78
N ASP A 430 -11.26 -21.88 5.79
CA ASP A 430 -11.98 -21.31 6.94
C ASP A 430 -12.90 -20.14 6.54
N ALA A 431 -12.47 -19.30 5.59
CA ALA A 431 -13.29 -18.20 5.10
C ALA A 431 -14.47 -18.74 4.27
N LEU A 432 -14.22 -19.75 3.44
CA LEU A 432 -15.24 -20.44 2.66
C LEU A 432 -16.29 -21.11 3.55
N GLU A 433 -15.88 -21.82 4.61
CA GLU A 433 -16.81 -22.46 5.55
C GLU A 433 -17.70 -21.44 6.27
N ARG A 434 -17.13 -20.30 6.70
CA ARG A 434 -17.93 -19.22 7.31
C ARG A 434 -18.90 -18.58 6.32
N TYR A 435 -18.50 -18.38 5.07
CA TYR A 435 -19.38 -17.88 4.02
C TYR A 435 -20.54 -18.84 3.72
N LYS A 436 -20.27 -20.16 3.65
CA LYS A 436 -21.32 -21.18 3.51
C LYS A 436 -22.31 -21.16 4.66
N LYS A 437 -21.80 -21.16 5.89
CA LYS A 437 -22.63 -21.09 7.09
C LYS A 437 -23.53 -19.85 7.07
N TYR A 438 -22.97 -18.69 6.74
CA TYR A 438 -23.75 -17.46 6.58
C TYR A 438 -24.88 -17.62 5.55
N ASN A 439 -24.59 -18.19 4.38
CA ASN A 439 -25.60 -18.39 3.33
C ASN A 439 -26.69 -19.40 3.73
N GLU A 440 -26.36 -20.40 4.54
CA GLU A 440 -27.33 -21.36 5.08
C GLU A 440 -28.26 -20.71 6.11
N THR A 441 -27.75 -19.81 6.95
CA THR A 441 -28.49 -19.30 8.12
C THR A 441 -29.17 -17.95 7.90
N LYS A 442 -28.76 -17.15 6.89
CA LYS A 442 -29.23 -15.77 6.71
C LYS A 442 -30.74 -15.58 6.53
N ASN A 443 -31.47 -16.63 6.13
CA ASN A 443 -32.91 -16.55 5.93
C ASN A 443 -33.73 -16.90 7.19
N ASP A 444 -33.09 -17.52 8.20
CA ASP A 444 -33.75 -18.04 9.41
C ASP A 444 -33.49 -17.19 10.66
N ILE A 445 -32.90 -16.01 10.48
CA ILE A 445 -32.55 -15.12 11.60
C ILE A 445 -33.78 -14.39 12.16
N ASP A 446 -33.75 -14.06 13.45
CA ASP A 446 -34.71 -13.10 14.01
C ASP A 446 -34.36 -11.67 13.59
N ILE A 447 -35.08 -11.15 12.61
CA ILE A 447 -34.88 -9.80 12.07
C ILE A 447 -35.32 -8.68 13.04
N ASN A 448 -35.90 -9.01 14.20
CA ASN A 448 -36.27 -8.04 15.22
C ASN A 448 -35.24 -7.94 16.35
N ASP A 449 -34.31 -8.88 16.43
CA ASP A 449 -33.20 -8.81 17.38
C ASP A 449 -32.09 -7.91 16.82
N LEU A 450 -31.84 -6.79 17.51
CA LEU A 450 -30.85 -5.79 17.10
C LEU A 450 -29.44 -6.37 17.01
N SER A 451 -29.06 -7.25 17.94
CA SER A 451 -27.73 -7.85 17.98
C SER A 451 -27.53 -8.75 16.77
N ILE A 452 -28.50 -9.64 16.51
CA ILE A 452 -28.47 -10.59 15.39
C ILE A 452 -28.45 -9.84 14.06
N VAL A 453 -29.37 -8.91 13.83
CA VAL A 453 -29.46 -8.21 12.53
C VAL A 453 -28.25 -7.31 12.27
N THR A 454 -27.65 -6.74 13.32
CA THR A 454 -26.39 -5.99 13.22
C THR A 454 -25.21 -6.90 12.89
N GLU A 455 -25.12 -8.09 13.48
CA GLU A 455 -24.09 -9.09 13.15
C GLU A 455 -24.20 -9.51 11.68
N TYR A 456 -25.40 -9.86 11.22
CA TYR A 456 -25.61 -10.28 9.83
C TYR A 456 -25.36 -9.15 8.82
N ALA A 457 -25.63 -7.88 9.17
CA ALA A 457 -25.25 -6.75 8.34
C ALA A 457 -23.73 -6.62 8.19
N LYS A 458 -22.98 -6.77 9.29
CA LYS A 458 -21.51 -6.75 9.29
C LYS A 458 -20.95 -7.88 8.43
N THR A 459 -21.40 -9.11 8.70
CA THR A 459 -20.95 -10.31 7.99
C THR A 459 -21.28 -10.25 6.50
N ALA A 460 -22.48 -9.76 6.14
CA ALA A 460 -22.85 -9.56 4.75
C ALA A 460 -21.93 -8.54 4.05
N PHE A 461 -21.60 -7.44 4.72
CA PHE A 461 -20.71 -6.42 4.18
C PHE A 461 -19.26 -6.91 4.05
N GLU A 462 -18.75 -7.66 5.04
CA GLU A 462 -17.43 -8.31 5.01
C GLU A 462 -17.29 -9.32 3.88
N TYR A 463 -18.37 -10.07 3.61
CA TYR A 463 -18.44 -10.97 2.45
C TYR A 463 -18.94 -10.29 1.19
N GLU A 464 -19.12 -8.96 1.18
CA GLU A 464 -19.55 -8.20 0.00
C GLU A 464 -20.88 -8.68 -0.63
N VAL A 465 -21.75 -9.29 0.17
CA VAL A 465 -23.12 -9.64 -0.21
C VAL A 465 -24.01 -8.41 -0.04
N TYR A 466 -23.87 -7.46 -0.95
CA TYR A 466 -24.38 -6.10 -0.77
C TYR A 466 -25.90 -5.96 -0.66
N ASP A 467 -26.67 -6.85 -1.29
CA ASP A 467 -28.13 -6.87 -1.16
C ASP A 467 -28.55 -7.20 0.28
N ASP A 468 -27.88 -8.19 0.89
CA ASP A 468 -28.11 -8.59 2.28
C ASP A 468 -27.56 -7.53 3.26
N ALA A 469 -26.38 -6.96 2.99
CA ALA A 469 -25.81 -5.89 3.79
C ALA A 469 -26.76 -4.69 3.87
N LYS A 470 -27.31 -4.25 2.73
CA LYS A 470 -28.33 -3.20 2.67
C LYS A 470 -29.60 -3.57 3.44
N LYS A 471 -30.12 -4.79 3.25
CA LYS A 471 -31.34 -5.28 3.90
C LYS A 471 -31.20 -5.25 5.42
N PHE A 472 -30.13 -5.85 5.95
CA PHE A 472 -29.91 -5.99 7.38
C PHE A 472 -29.49 -4.67 8.03
N ALA A 473 -28.61 -3.88 7.41
CA ALA A 473 -28.23 -2.57 7.95
C ALA A 473 -29.43 -1.62 8.04
N ARG A 474 -30.31 -1.61 7.02
CA ARG A 474 -31.56 -0.84 7.09
C ARG A 474 -32.42 -1.29 8.25
N ARG A 475 -32.59 -2.61 8.44
CA ARG A 475 -33.41 -3.15 9.53
C ARG A 475 -32.83 -2.79 10.91
N ALA A 476 -31.50 -2.88 11.08
CA ALA A 476 -30.83 -2.46 12.30
C ALA A 476 -31.10 -0.97 12.60
N LEU A 477 -31.03 -0.10 11.58
CA LEU A 477 -31.29 1.34 11.72
C LEU A 477 -32.77 1.71 11.94
N GLU A 478 -33.71 0.85 11.57
CA GLU A 478 -35.13 1.00 11.95
C GLU A 478 -35.35 0.72 13.44
N ILE A 479 -34.53 -0.14 14.05
CA ILE A 479 -34.59 -0.47 15.48
C ILE A 479 -33.80 0.56 16.29
N ASP A 480 -32.56 0.86 15.87
CA ASP A 480 -31.68 1.85 16.48
C ASP A 480 -30.99 2.70 15.39
N PRO A 481 -31.45 3.94 15.16
CA PRO A 481 -30.86 4.84 14.18
C PRO A 481 -29.45 5.34 14.52
N SER A 482 -28.98 5.18 15.76
CA SER A 482 -27.71 5.75 16.25
C SER A 482 -26.48 4.93 15.86
N LEU A 483 -26.69 3.69 15.38
CA LEU A 483 -25.62 2.74 15.06
C LEU A 483 -24.72 3.25 13.93
N SER A 484 -23.57 3.87 14.27
CA SER A 484 -22.65 4.47 13.28
C SER A 484 -22.20 3.48 12.20
N ARG A 485 -21.78 2.27 12.59
CA ARG A 485 -21.37 1.22 11.65
C ARG A 485 -22.48 0.85 10.65
N MET A 486 -23.74 0.80 11.09
CA MET A 486 -24.87 0.48 10.22
C MET A 486 -25.19 1.64 9.27
N ASN A 487 -25.07 2.89 9.74
CA ASN A 487 -25.14 4.07 8.89
C ASN A 487 -24.03 4.04 7.82
N TYR A 488 -22.79 3.67 8.18
CA TYR A 488 -21.70 3.52 7.24
C TYR A 488 -22.00 2.43 6.19
N ILE A 489 -22.32 1.20 6.62
CA ILE A 489 -22.60 0.08 5.72
C ILE A 489 -23.74 0.44 4.75
N LEU A 490 -24.86 0.94 5.27
CA LEU A 490 -26.01 1.29 4.42
C LEU A 490 -25.68 2.44 3.46
N GLY A 491 -25.03 3.49 3.95
CA GLY A 491 -24.64 4.66 3.17
C GLY A 491 -23.67 4.32 2.04
N TRP A 492 -22.62 3.56 2.38
CA TRP A 492 -21.62 3.08 1.42
C TRP A 492 -22.28 2.19 0.36
N THR A 493 -23.09 1.21 0.77
CA THR A 493 -23.74 0.30 -0.19
C THR A 493 -24.67 1.04 -1.12
N LEU A 494 -25.46 2.01 -0.62
CA LEU A 494 -26.33 2.82 -1.46
C LEU A 494 -25.55 3.63 -2.51
N ILE A 495 -24.45 4.28 -2.13
CA ILE A 495 -23.63 5.08 -3.06
C ILE A 495 -22.82 4.20 -4.02
N MET A 496 -22.10 3.22 -3.50
CA MET A 496 -21.10 2.47 -4.26
C MET A 496 -21.71 1.43 -5.19
N ILE A 497 -22.77 0.76 -4.72
CA ILE A 497 -23.39 -0.36 -5.43
C ILE A 497 -24.65 0.07 -6.17
N TYR A 498 -25.51 0.85 -5.53
CA TYR A 498 -26.81 1.24 -6.08
C TYR A 498 -26.82 2.63 -6.73
N CYS A 499 -25.73 3.40 -6.59
CA CYS A 499 -25.65 4.78 -7.08
C CYS A 499 -26.82 5.66 -6.60
N ASP A 500 -27.29 5.43 -5.37
CA ASP A 500 -28.44 6.09 -4.76
C ASP A 500 -27.98 7.22 -3.81
N GLU A 501 -28.38 8.45 -4.13
CA GLU A 501 -28.04 9.66 -3.37
C GLU A 501 -28.54 9.63 -1.91
N LYS A 502 -29.54 8.79 -1.59
CA LYS A 502 -29.99 8.59 -0.20
C LYS A 502 -28.87 8.11 0.72
N GLY A 503 -27.85 7.44 0.16
CA GLY A 503 -26.65 7.05 0.91
C GLY A 503 -25.91 8.24 1.54
N VAL A 504 -26.05 9.44 0.95
CA VAL A 504 -25.41 10.66 1.44
C VAL A 504 -25.84 11.00 2.87
N THR A 505 -27.13 10.87 3.17
CA THR A 505 -27.67 11.17 4.50
C THR A 505 -27.03 10.28 5.57
N TYR A 506 -26.88 8.99 5.29
CA TYR A 506 -26.29 8.03 6.23
C TYR A 506 -24.79 8.29 6.43
N LEU A 507 -24.04 8.54 5.36
CA LEU A 507 -22.60 8.83 5.49
C LEU A 507 -22.31 10.18 6.15
N LYS A 508 -23.12 11.22 5.89
CA LYS A 508 -23.03 12.49 6.62
C LYS A 508 -23.22 12.28 8.12
N LYS A 509 -24.19 11.48 8.51
CA LYS A 509 -24.43 11.13 9.92
C LYS A 509 -23.19 10.50 10.59
N VAL A 510 -22.50 9.60 9.89
CA VAL A 510 -21.24 9.01 10.38
C VAL A 510 -20.20 10.10 10.63
N ILE A 511 -20.02 11.03 9.69
CA ILE A 511 -19.02 12.09 9.79
C ILE A 511 -19.38 13.11 10.89
N ASP A 512 -20.63 13.56 10.93
CA ASP A 512 -21.08 14.70 11.74
C ASP A 512 -21.36 14.30 13.20
N GLU A 513 -21.93 13.10 13.44
CA GLU A 513 -22.38 12.67 14.78
C GLU A 513 -21.37 11.76 15.49
N ASN A 514 -20.44 11.13 14.75
CA ASN A 514 -19.46 10.19 15.28
C ASN A 514 -18.03 10.64 14.96
N GLU A 515 -17.78 11.94 15.05
CA GLU A 515 -16.56 12.58 14.56
C GLU A 515 -15.26 11.86 15.00
N GLY A 516 -14.66 11.12 14.07
CA GLY A 516 -13.38 10.43 14.26
C GLY A 516 -13.48 9.00 14.77
N ASP A 517 -14.66 8.39 14.73
CA ASP A 517 -14.79 6.93 14.84
C ASP A 517 -14.07 6.20 13.68
N GLU A 518 -14.05 4.87 13.74
CA GLU A 518 -13.33 4.06 12.75
C GLU A 518 -13.84 4.20 11.31
N PHE A 519 -15.05 4.74 11.11
CA PHE A 519 -15.69 4.86 9.80
C PHE A 519 -15.69 6.27 9.23
N SER A 520 -15.50 7.30 10.05
CA SER A 520 -15.56 8.70 9.65
C SER A 520 -14.66 9.03 8.46
N LEU A 521 -13.42 8.54 8.46
CA LEU A 521 -12.47 8.73 7.35
C LEU A 521 -12.97 8.06 6.05
N SER A 522 -13.43 6.82 6.15
CA SER A 522 -13.93 6.05 5.01
C SER A 522 -15.24 6.65 4.46
N ALA A 523 -16.13 7.13 5.33
CA ALA A 523 -17.35 7.83 4.97
C ALA A 523 -17.05 9.14 4.24
N MET A 524 -16.11 9.93 4.76
CA MET A 524 -15.66 11.18 4.15
C MET A 524 -15.03 10.94 2.77
N GLN A 525 -14.20 9.92 2.63
CA GLN A 525 -13.62 9.55 1.34
C GLN A 525 -14.72 9.17 0.33
N THR A 526 -15.63 8.27 0.72
CA THR A 526 -16.73 7.81 -0.13
C THR A 526 -17.63 8.97 -0.59
N LEU A 527 -17.96 9.90 0.32
CA LEU A 527 -18.71 11.10 -0.04
C LEU A 527 -17.94 12.06 -0.93
N GLY A 528 -16.65 12.27 -0.64
CA GLY A 528 -15.77 13.10 -1.46
C GLY A 528 -15.74 12.61 -2.90
N ASP A 529 -15.49 11.31 -3.09
CA ASP A 529 -15.45 10.66 -4.41
C ASP A 529 -16.81 10.79 -5.11
N TYR A 530 -17.91 10.48 -4.40
CA TYR A 530 -19.26 10.62 -4.96
C TYR A 530 -19.60 12.05 -5.39
N TYR A 531 -19.26 13.07 -4.58
CA TYR A 531 -19.53 14.46 -4.93
C TYR A 531 -18.68 14.94 -6.11
N VAL A 532 -17.43 14.48 -6.21
CA VAL A 532 -16.58 14.74 -7.36
C VAL A 532 -17.17 14.09 -8.62
N GLU A 533 -17.51 12.80 -8.56
CA GLU A 533 -18.10 12.05 -9.67
C GLU A 533 -19.42 12.66 -10.15
N THR A 534 -20.28 13.10 -9.24
CA THR A 534 -21.60 13.69 -9.56
C THR A 534 -21.57 15.20 -9.83
N GLY A 535 -20.42 15.85 -9.69
CA GLY A 535 -20.27 17.30 -9.86
C GLY A 535 -21.01 18.14 -8.81
N ASN A 536 -21.16 17.63 -7.59
CA ASN A 536 -21.79 18.34 -6.49
C ASN A 536 -20.79 19.31 -5.81
N GLU A 537 -20.70 20.53 -6.33
CA GLU A 537 -19.73 21.55 -5.87
C GLU A 537 -19.88 21.90 -4.39
N GLU A 538 -21.11 22.00 -3.88
CA GLU A 538 -21.37 22.28 -2.47
C GLU A 538 -20.87 21.13 -1.58
N GLY A 539 -21.15 19.88 -1.97
CA GLY A 539 -20.66 18.69 -1.28
C GLY A 539 -19.14 18.62 -1.28
N ILE A 540 -18.50 18.91 -2.42
CA ILE A 540 -17.03 18.96 -2.55
C ILE A 540 -16.45 19.99 -1.57
N GLU A 541 -17.01 21.20 -1.52
CA GLU A 541 -16.48 22.25 -0.65
C GLU A 541 -16.70 21.93 0.84
N ASN A 542 -17.84 21.35 1.18
CA ASN A 542 -18.11 20.86 2.54
C ASN A 542 -17.06 19.83 2.99
N ILE A 543 -16.76 18.81 2.17
CA ILE A 543 -15.72 17.82 2.48
C ILE A 543 -14.35 18.48 2.63
N ARG A 544 -14.01 19.41 1.71
CA ARG A 544 -12.74 20.14 1.73
C ARG A 544 -12.54 21.00 2.99
N ASN A 545 -13.62 21.50 3.58
CA ASN A 545 -13.59 22.31 4.80
C ASN A 545 -13.38 21.47 6.06
N ILE A 546 -13.92 20.25 6.10
CA ILE A 546 -13.82 19.37 7.27
C ILE A 546 -12.65 18.39 7.22
N GLN A 547 -12.05 18.15 6.03
CA GLN A 547 -11.10 17.05 5.81
C GLN A 547 -9.92 17.00 6.80
N VAL A 548 -9.38 18.16 7.19
CA VAL A 548 -8.22 18.22 8.08
C VAL A 548 -8.64 17.82 9.49
N GLY A 549 -9.77 18.33 9.97
CA GLY A 549 -10.29 17.99 11.30
C GLY A 549 -10.68 16.52 11.42
N VAL A 550 -11.32 15.94 10.39
CA VAL A 550 -11.66 14.51 10.37
C VAL A 550 -10.38 13.65 10.35
N TYR A 551 -9.35 14.06 9.60
CA TYR A 551 -8.08 13.34 9.54
C TYR A 551 -7.29 13.43 10.86
N ASP A 552 -7.21 14.60 11.48
CA ASP A 552 -6.61 14.78 12.81
C ASP A 552 -7.26 13.84 13.83
N LYS A 553 -8.60 13.83 13.90
CA LYS A 553 -9.36 12.94 14.79
C LYS A 553 -9.14 11.46 14.46
N GLY A 554 -9.03 11.09 13.18
CA GLY A 554 -8.71 9.72 12.76
C GLY A 554 -7.30 9.27 13.19
N GLU A 555 -6.30 10.17 13.18
CA GLU A 555 -4.97 9.88 13.73
C GLU A 555 -5.02 9.67 15.25
N GLU A 556 -5.80 10.48 15.97
CA GLU A 556 -6.04 10.30 17.41
C GLU A 556 -6.73 8.97 17.72
N TYR A 557 -7.76 8.60 16.95
CA TYR A 557 -8.44 7.31 17.07
C TYR A 557 -7.50 6.12 16.84
N LYS A 558 -6.70 6.18 15.78
CA LYS A 558 -5.68 5.17 15.50
C LYS A 558 -4.66 5.07 16.63
N GLU A 559 -4.27 6.20 17.22
CA GLU A 559 -3.36 6.20 18.35
C GLU A 559 -4.01 5.59 19.59
N VAL A 560 -5.29 5.87 19.88
CA VAL A 560 -5.97 5.30 21.05
C VAL A 560 -6.19 3.79 20.90
N THR A 561 -6.43 3.28 19.70
CA THR A 561 -6.66 1.84 19.45
C THR A 561 -5.36 1.03 19.30
N THR A 562 -4.22 1.70 19.13
CA THR A 562 -2.90 1.06 19.09
C THR A 562 -2.21 1.09 20.45
N LEU A 563 -1.78 -0.07 20.95
CA LEU A 563 -1.08 -0.16 22.24
C LEU A 563 0.45 -0.15 22.08
N LYS A 564 1.13 0.75 22.77
CA LYS A 564 2.62 0.79 22.88
C LYS A 564 3.04 0.34 24.27
N LEU A 565 4.20 -0.32 24.39
CA LEU A 565 4.75 -0.75 25.71
C LEU A 565 5.01 0.41 26.67
N SER A 566 5.16 1.63 26.15
CA SER A 566 5.35 2.86 26.91
C SER A 566 4.05 3.52 27.38
N ASP A 567 2.89 3.04 26.91
CA ASP A 567 1.59 3.64 27.22
C ASP A 567 1.22 3.41 28.70
N THR A 568 0.31 4.25 29.19
CA THR A 568 -0.29 4.13 30.52
C THR A 568 -1.78 3.89 30.37
N LEU A 569 -2.29 2.86 31.05
CA LEU A 569 -3.70 2.51 31.03
C LEU A 569 -4.35 2.84 32.38
N THR A 570 -5.59 3.32 32.32
CA THR A 570 -6.47 3.46 33.49
C THR A 570 -7.29 2.17 33.68
N LYS A 571 -7.83 1.94 34.88
CA LYS A 571 -8.56 0.70 35.18
C LYS A 571 -9.86 0.62 34.37
N CYS A 572 -10.13 -0.55 33.77
CA CYS A 572 -11.43 -0.85 33.19
C CYS A 572 -12.41 -1.27 34.30
N GLU A 573 -13.58 -0.63 34.37
CA GLU A 573 -14.61 -0.93 35.39
C GLU A 573 -15.81 -1.71 34.82
N ASN A 574 -15.87 -1.93 33.51
CA ASN A 574 -16.97 -2.67 32.88
C ASN A 574 -16.81 -4.18 33.17
N LYS A 575 -17.44 -4.61 34.26
CA LYS A 575 -17.33 -5.97 34.79
C LYS A 575 -17.92 -7.03 33.84
N GLU A 576 -19.02 -6.72 33.17
CA GLU A 576 -19.67 -7.64 32.23
C GLU A 576 -18.73 -8.01 31.06
N VAL A 577 -18.12 -6.99 30.44
CA VAL A 577 -17.17 -7.21 29.34
C VAL A 577 -15.94 -7.97 29.84
N ILE A 578 -15.44 -7.63 31.03
CA ILE A 578 -14.30 -8.34 31.64
C ILE A 578 -14.63 -9.82 31.84
N ASP A 579 -15.76 -10.11 32.49
CA ASP A 579 -16.15 -11.47 32.84
C ASP A 579 -16.35 -12.33 31.57
N ASN A 580 -16.97 -11.78 30.51
CA ASN A 580 -17.13 -12.47 29.23
C ASN A 580 -15.78 -12.76 28.55
N VAL A 581 -14.85 -11.80 28.51
CA VAL A 581 -13.51 -12.03 27.93
C VAL A 581 -12.76 -13.09 28.73
N VAL A 582 -12.83 -13.04 30.06
CA VAL A 582 -12.19 -14.03 30.93
C VAL A 582 -12.81 -15.41 30.75
N ASP A 583 -14.13 -15.50 30.59
CA ASP A 583 -14.83 -16.76 30.37
C ASP A 583 -14.41 -17.45 29.06
N ILE A 584 -14.28 -16.67 27.99
CA ILE A 584 -13.76 -17.16 26.70
C ILE A 584 -12.30 -17.60 26.85
N ALA A 585 -11.48 -16.82 27.56
CA ALA A 585 -10.03 -17.01 27.60
C ALA A 585 -9.54 -18.09 28.58
N LYS A 586 -10.25 -18.35 29.69
CA LYS A 586 -9.78 -19.19 30.81
C LYS A 586 -9.41 -20.63 30.42
N ASN A 587 -10.04 -21.14 29.36
CA ASN A 587 -9.86 -22.50 28.87
C ASN A 587 -8.59 -22.65 28.01
N SER A 588 -7.99 -21.55 27.54
CA SER A 588 -6.71 -21.61 26.83
C SER A 588 -5.58 -21.91 27.82
N SER A 589 -4.76 -22.92 27.54
CA SER A 589 -3.56 -23.24 28.32
C SER A 589 -2.45 -22.20 28.16
N ASP A 590 -2.42 -21.52 27.02
CA ASP A 590 -1.39 -20.54 26.64
C ASP A 590 -1.57 -19.17 27.31
N ILE A 591 -2.81 -18.82 27.68
CA ILE A 591 -3.13 -17.55 28.35
C ILE A 591 -2.81 -17.66 29.84
N LYS A 592 -1.84 -16.87 30.30
CA LYS A 592 -1.39 -16.88 31.71
C LYS A 592 -2.01 -15.77 32.53
N GLU A 593 -2.08 -14.57 31.97
CA GLU A 593 -2.64 -13.40 32.62
C GLU A 593 -3.40 -12.55 31.61
N ILE A 594 -4.44 -11.86 32.05
CA ILE A 594 -5.15 -10.84 31.27
C ILE A 594 -5.19 -9.56 32.08
N TYR A 595 -4.78 -8.47 31.45
CA TYR A 595 -4.92 -7.12 31.97
C TYR A 595 -6.01 -6.41 31.18
N ALA A 596 -6.87 -5.65 31.84
CA ALA A 596 -7.86 -4.82 31.17
C ALA A 596 -7.67 -3.36 31.60
N GLY A 597 -7.47 -2.47 30.63
CA GLY A 597 -7.29 -1.06 30.92
C GLY A 597 -7.68 -0.15 29.77
N ILE A 598 -8.03 1.08 30.11
CA ILE A 598 -8.53 2.08 29.17
C ILE A 598 -7.39 3.03 28.82
N LYS A 599 -7.12 3.17 27.52
CA LYS A 599 -6.30 4.22 26.94
C LYS A 599 -7.19 5.40 26.59
N THR A 600 -6.76 6.60 26.91
CA THR A 600 -7.48 7.85 26.58
C THR A 600 -6.54 8.81 25.88
N ILE A 601 -6.97 9.35 24.75
CA ILE A 601 -6.29 10.43 24.01
C ILE A 601 -7.37 11.45 23.67
N ASN A 602 -7.23 12.66 24.20
CA ASN A 602 -8.25 13.71 24.11
C ASN A 602 -9.64 13.16 24.49
N GLN A 603 -10.57 13.16 23.53
CA GLN A 603 -11.94 12.68 23.70
C GLN A 603 -12.12 11.16 23.47
N PHE A 604 -11.15 10.50 22.82
CA PHE A 604 -11.25 9.10 22.47
C PHE A 604 -10.80 8.18 23.60
N LYS A 605 -11.53 7.06 23.76
CA LYS A 605 -11.24 6.02 24.76
C LYS A 605 -11.31 4.65 24.10
N CYS A 606 -10.32 3.80 24.38
CA CYS A 606 -10.31 2.41 23.95
C CYS A 606 -9.96 1.50 25.13
N THR A 607 -10.72 0.42 25.29
CA THR A 607 -10.45 -0.60 26.30
C THR A 607 -9.54 -1.67 25.70
N HIS A 608 -8.35 -1.80 26.25
CA HIS A 608 -7.36 -2.80 25.86
C HIS A 608 -7.38 -3.98 26.81
N PHE A 609 -7.58 -5.16 26.24
CA PHE A 609 -7.32 -6.44 26.87
C PHE A 609 -5.93 -6.92 26.45
N VAL A 610 -5.03 -7.06 27.41
CA VAL A 610 -3.65 -7.48 27.19
C VAL A 610 -3.46 -8.89 27.72
N VAL A 611 -3.28 -9.82 26.81
CA VAL A 611 -3.09 -11.25 27.06
C VAL A 611 -1.59 -11.55 27.17
N ILE A 612 -1.18 -12.12 28.30
CA ILE A 612 0.21 -12.54 28.54
C ILE A 612 0.38 -14.03 28.26
N ILE A 613 1.42 -14.34 27.48
CA ILE A 613 1.82 -15.71 27.12
C ILE A 613 3.29 -15.96 27.50
N ASP A 614 3.72 -17.21 27.72
CA ASP A 614 5.12 -17.52 28.10
C ASP A 614 6.14 -17.34 26.94
N GLY A 615 5.67 -17.00 25.74
CA GLY A 615 6.48 -16.63 24.58
C GLY A 615 6.48 -17.68 23.47
N ILE A 616 6.14 -18.93 23.78
CA ILE A 616 5.78 -19.98 22.82
C ILE A 616 4.31 -20.30 23.03
N ILE A 617 3.54 -20.37 21.95
CA ILE A 617 2.14 -20.83 21.95
C ILE A 617 2.18 -22.32 21.66
N GLU A 618 1.80 -23.14 22.64
CA GLU A 618 1.79 -24.61 22.56
C GLU A 618 0.63 -25.10 21.69
N ASP A 619 -0.58 -24.54 21.87
CA ASP A 619 -1.76 -24.83 21.07
C ASP A 619 -2.12 -23.64 20.18
N GLN A 620 -1.46 -23.54 19.01
CA GLN A 620 -1.68 -22.43 18.08
C GLN A 620 -3.12 -22.35 17.57
N GLU A 621 -3.77 -23.50 17.37
CA GLU A 621 -5.12 -23.56 16.84
C GLU A 621 -6.14 -23.14 17.92
N GLY A 622 -6.04 -23.71 19.12
CA GLY A 622 -6.89 -23.35 20.24
C GLY A 622 -6.70 -21.90 20.69
N PHE A 623 -5.46 -21.40 20.71
CA PHE A 623 -5.19 -19.99 20.98
C PHE A 623 -5.82 -19.08 19.93
N SER A 624 -5.66 -19.39 18.63
CA SER A 624 -6.26 -18.60 17.55
C SER A 624 -7.79 -18.60 17.62
N LYS A 625 -8.41 -19.76 17.89
CA LYS A 625 -9.87 -19.85 18.13
C LYS A 625 -10.31 -18.98 19.29
N THR A 626 -9.57 -19.01 20.40
CA THR A 626 -9.87 -18.20 21.60
C THR A 626 -9.81 -16.71 21.30
N ILE A 627 -8.74 -16.23 20.65
CA ILE A 627 -8.59 -14.81 20.29
C ILE A 627 -9.69 -14.38 19.31
N ASN A 628 -10.02 -15.21 18.31
CA ASN A 628 -11.07 -14.91 17.35
C ASN A 628 -12.46 -14.85 18.01
N SER A 629 -12.75 -15.69 19.00
CA SER A 629 -13.99 -15.62 19.78
C SER A 629 -14.09 -14.31 20.58
N ILE A 630 -12.98 -13.85 21.17
CA ILE A 630 -12.94 -12.55 21.87
C ILE A 630 -13.18 -11.40 20.90
N ILE A 631 -12.54 -11.43 19.72
CA ILE A 631 -12.75 -10.41 18.68
C ILE A 631 -14.21 -10.42 18.20
N SER A 632 -14.81 -11.61 18.03
CA SER A 632 -16.21 -11.74 17.64
C SER A 632 -17.15 -11.14 18.69
N TYR A 633 -16.85 -11.35 19.98
CA TYR A 633 -17.56 -10.72 21.07
C TYR A 633 -17.40 -9.19 21.07
N PHE A 634 -16.20 -8.66 20.88
CA PHE A 634 -16.00 -7.21 20.74
C PHE A 634 -16.79 -6.63 19.57
N ASN A 635 -16.88 -7.37 18.47
CA ASN A 635 -17.67 -6.97 17.33
C ASN A 635 -19.19 -7.03 17.60
N SER A 636 -19.69 -7.75 18.61
CA SER A 636 -21.12 -7.83 18.91
C SER A 636 -21.62 -6.79 19.90
N ILE A 637 -20.73 -6.06 20.58
CA ILE A 637 -21.05 -5.03 21.57
C ILE A 637 -20.67 -3.63 21.07
N GLU A 638 -21.26 -2.60 21.67
CA GLU A 638 -20.88 -1.21 21.40
C GLU A 638 -19.66 -0.78 22.22
N GLY A 639 -18.78 0.00 21.59
CA GLY A 639 -17.57 0.57 22.21
C GLY A 639 -16.29 0.17 21.48
N HIS A 640 -15.18 0.79 21.88
CA HIS A 640 -13.86 0.52 21.28
C HIS A 640 -13.08 -0.45 22.16
N TYR A 641 -12.89 -1.66 21.65
CA TYR A 641 -12.19 -2.74 22.34
C TYR A 641 -11.06 -3.28 21.48
N CYS A 642 -9.93 -3.58 22.11
CA CYS A 642 -8.76 -4.12 21.44
C CYS A 642 -8.16 -5.25 22.27
N ILE A 643 -7.77 -6.36 21.62
CA ILE A 643 -7.00 -7.43 22.25
C ILE A 643 -5.55 -7.38 21.75
N ASN A 644 -4.60 -7.46 22.69
CA ASN A 644 -3.17 -7.39 22.41
C ASN A 644 -2.48 -8.58 23.08
N THR A 645 -1.57 -9.25 22.39
CA THR A 645 -0.79 -10.36 22.95
C THR A 645 0.64 -9.92 23.22
N ILE A 646 1.10 -10.10 24.46
CA ILE A 646 2.47 -9.73 24.88
C ILE A 646 3.18 -10.96 25.46
N PRO A 647 4.33 -11.36 24.90
CA PRO A 647 5.18 -12.37 25.51
C PRO A 647 5.72 -11.94 26.88
N LYS A 648 5.78 -12.88 27.83
CA LYS A 648 6.26 -12.67 29.20
C LYS A 648 7.66 -12.05 29.26
N ILE A 649 8.51 -12.36 28.28
CA ILE A 649 9.87 -11.80 28.18
C ILE A 649 9.88 -10.28 27.94
N GLN A 650 8.80 -9.71 27.39
CA GLN A 650 8.64 -8.27 27.17
C GLN A 650 8.04 -7.54 28.38
N LEU A 651 7.70 -8.24 29.48
CA LEU A 651 7.13 -7.62 30.68
C LEU A 651 8.10 -6.63 31.34
N SER A 652 9.41 -6.90 31.29
CA SER A 652 10.43 -6.05 31.93
C SER A 652 10.49 -4.64 31.34
N THR A 653 10.06 -4.46 30.09
CA THR A 653 10.03 -3.17 29.39
C THR A 653 8.65 -2.49 29.42
N ALA A 654 7.61 -3.14 29.96
CA ALA A 654 6.21 -2.72 29.94
C ALA A 654 5.65 -2.26 31.30
N HIS A 655 6.51 -1.82 32.21
CA HIS A 655 6.17 -1.52 33.62
C HIS A 655 5.07 -0.45 33.82
N LYS A 656 4.89 0.49 32.87
CA LYS A 656 3.82 1.49 32.92
C LYS A 656 2.46 0.95 32.47
N LEU A 657 2.49 -0.08 31.62
CA LEU A 657 1.33 -0.69 30.99
C LEU A 657 0.71 -1.76 31.90
N LEU A 658 1.53 -2.54 32.60
CA LEU A 658 1.13 -3.77 33.29
C LEU A 658 1.14 -3.59 34.80
N ARG A 659 0.27 -2.68 35.27
CA ARG A 659 0.09 -2.42 36.70
C ARG A 659 -0.80 -3.50 37.34
N LYS A 660 -0.51 -3.87 38.59
CA LYS A 660 -1.22 -4.96 39.30
C LYS A 660 -2.72 -4.73 39.45
N ASP A 661 -3.15 -3.48 39.54
CA ASP A 661 -4.56 -3.07 39.66
C ASP A 661 -5.37 -3.27 38.37
N LEU A 662 -4.71 -3.59 37.26
CA LEU A 662 -5.33 -3.85 35.95
C LEU A 662 -5.51 -5.34 35.66
N ILE A 663 -4.99 -6.24 36.50
CA ILE A 663 -5.12 -7.69 36.31
C ILE A 663 -6.58 -8.09 36.51
N VAL A 664 -7.17 -8.71 35.49
CA VAL A 664 -8.54 -9.25 35.52
C VAL A 664 -8.58 -10.77 35.52
N TYR A 665 -7.50 -11.43 35.08
CA TYR A 665 -7.35 -12.88 35.14
C TYR A 665 -5.88 -13.25 35.34
N LYS A 666 -5.64 -14.28 36.15
CA LYS A 666 -4.34 -14.89 36.36
C LYS A 666 -4.51 -16.37 36.68
N LYS A 667 -3.74 -17.20 35.97
CA LYS A 667 -3.72 -18.65 36.15
C LYS A 667 -2.76 -19.11 37.24
#